data_AF-A0A7J7YQM1-F1
#
_entry.id   AF-A0A7J7YQM1-F1
#
_cell.length_a   1.000
_cell.length_b   1.000
_cell.length_c   1.000
_cell.angle_alpha   90.00
_cell.angle_beta   90.00
_cell.angle_gamma   90.00
#
_symmetry.space_group_name_H-M   'P 1'
#
loop_
_entity.id
_entity.type
_entity.pdbx_description
1 polymer ?
#
loop_
_entity_poly.entity_id
_entity_poly.type
_entity_poly.pdbx_seq_one_letter_code
_entity_poly.pdbx_strand_id
1 'polypeptide(L)'
;MKKNITKKFKINGSANFSFNDEEMKKVMDFSDRLSEHMSLSSPGPVEILATVTESLTGISRNASSNVFFKQHDYIIDFFDYATVLKPSLNFTATVKITRSDGNQLTLEERRNNVVITVTQRNSTEYGIRWNSRNQDIEAIQIINYTVPQNGVFKIDFPISDNTSMLQLKASFLNSVNSMAVHDIFMSPSKTYIQLKARDGNIKVGSPFELVVNGNKQMKELSYLVVSRGQLVAVGKQNSTTFSLTPENSWAPKACIIVYYIEDDGEIINDVLKIPVQLVFKNKINLFWSKANAKPSEKVSLRISVTQPDSVVGILAVDKSVNLMNNTSNDITMENVLHELELYNTGYYLGMFVNSFAVFQECGLWVLTDASLLKDFIDGIYESVAFVDDYLEEKEESLVDLYDFSVSNPRVRKHFPETWIWLDTNMGSKIYQEFDVTVPDSITSWIATAFVISEDLGLGLTTVPVELQAFQPFFIFLNLPYSVIRGEEFALEVTIFNYLKDATEVNVIIEKSAQFEILMTSNEINATGHQQTALVPSEGGASVLFPVRPTHLGEIPITVTATSPAASDAITRRILVKAEGIEKLYSQSILLDLTDNKQQTTLKTLSFSFPPNVVSGSERVQITAIGDILGSSINGLDSLIRMPYGCGEQNMINFAPNIYVLDYLTKKKQLTENLREKALSFMRQGYQRELLYQRDDGSFSAFGNDDPSGSTWLSAFVLRCFLEADPYIVIDQNVLHRTYTWLKGHQKSNGEFWDPGRVIHSELQGGNKSPVTLTAYIVTSLLRYKNYQPNIDVQESVNFLESEFNRGISDNYTLALITYALSSVGSPKAKEALNTLTGRAEQEGGMQFWVSSVSKLSESWQPSSLDIEVAAYALLSHFLHYQVSEGIPIMRWLSRQRNSLGGFASTQDTIVALKALSEFAALMNTERTNVQVTVTGPSSPRPVKFRINTQNRFLLQTAELAVVEPTEVNISASGSGFAICQLNVIYNVKDSEFSRRRRSIQNQEAFDLDVDVKDNKDDVNHLNLNVCTRFLGPARSGMALMEVNLLSGFTVPSDAIPLSETVKKVEHDHGKLNLYLDSVNETQFCVDIPAVRNFKVSNTQDASVSIVDYYEPRRQAVRSYNSKAKLSSCDLCGDVHGCGHCENGASASLPHSSVIFVFCFMLLFSLQHWL
;
A
#
# COMPACT_ATOMS: atom_id res chain seq x y z
N MET A 1 -23.73 17.72 9.32
CA MET A 1 -24.28 17.55 7.95
C MET A 1 -23.46 18.40 6.99
N LYS A 2 -22.77 17.81 6.00
CA LYS A 2 -22.11 18.58 4.92
C LYS A 2 -23.21 19.22 4.06
N LYS A 3 -23.24 20.55 3.93
CA LYS A 3 -24.21 21.27 3.10
C LYS A 3 -23.66 21.35 1.68
N ASN A 4 -24.29 20.65 0.73
CA ASN A 4 -23.82 20.56 -0.66
C ASN A 4 -24.67 21.46 -1.59
N ILE A 5 -24.02 22.08 -2.58
CA ILE A 5 -24.68 22.81 -3.67
C ILE A 5 -24.38 22.09 -4.99
N THR A 6 -25.43 21.70 -5.71
CA THR A 6 -25.31 20.98 -6.99
C THR A 6 -25.82 21.84 -8.14
N LYS A 7 -25.00 22.05 -9.18
CA LYS A 7 -25.38 22.69 -10.45
C LYS A 7 -25.26 21.69 -11.60
N LYS A 8 -26.22 21.68 -12.53
CA LYS A 8 -26.22 20.81 -13.72
C LYS A 8 -26.44 21.66 -14.97
N PHE A 9 -25.61 21.47 -15.99
CA PHE A 9 -25.71 22.15 -17.29
C PHE A 9 -25.06 21.29 -18.37
N LYS A 10 -25.43 21.54 -19.64
CA LYS A 10 -24.80 20.87 -20.80
C LYS A 10 -23.48 21.56 -21.15
N ILE A 11 -22.48 20.78 -21.54
CA ILE A 11 -21.13 21.24 -21.86
C ILE A 11 -20.82 20.81 -23.30
N ASN A 12 -20.22 21.70 -24.09
CA ASN A 12 -19.69 21.40 -25.42
C ASN A 12 -18.21 21.79 -25.44
N GLY A 13 -17.36 20.88 -24.96
CA GLY A 13 -15.92 21.12 -24.75
C GLY A 13 -15.57 21.84 -23.44
N SER A 14 -16.20 22.99 -23.13
CA SER A 14 -15.93 23.74 -21.89
C SER A 14 -17.18 24.46 -21.35
N ALA A 15 -17.23 24.73 -20.04
CA ALA A 15 -18.33 25.47 -19.42
C ALA A 15 -17.89 26.20 -18.14
N ASN A 16 -18.46 27.39 -17.92
CA ASN A 16 -18.18 28.25 -16.78
C ASN A 16 -19.35 28.23 -15.79
N PHE A 17 -19.06 28.21 -14.49
CA PHE A 17 -20.05 28.31 -13.41
C PHE A 17 -19.57 29.29 -12.32
N SER A 18 -20.50 29.86 -11.56
CA SER A 18 -20.20 30.77 -10.45
C SER A 18 -21.13 30.50 -9.27
N PHE A 19 -20.68 30.79 -8.05
CA PHE A 19 -21.50 30.75 -6.83
C PHE A 19 -21.75 32.17 -6.34
N ASN A 20 -22.98 32.48 -5.93
CA ASN A 20 -23.31 33.80 -5.37
C ASN A 20 -23.10 33.84 -3.84
N ASP A 21 -23.13 35.05 -3.26
CA ASP A 21 -22.86 35.24 -1.82
C ASP A 21 -23.87 34.52 -0.92
N GLU A 22 -25.13 34.38 -1.35
CA GLU A 22 -26.15 33.65 -0.58
C GLU A 22 -25.92 32.13 -0.60
N GLU A 23 -25.55 31.59 -1.76
CA GLU A 23 -25.11 30.20 -1.94
C GLU A 23 -23.89 29.93 -1.06
N MET A 24 -22.90 30.81 -1.07
CA MET A 24 -21.68 30.63 -0.27
C MET A 24 -21.94 30.77 1.23
N LYS A 25 -22.80 31.70 1.66
CA LYS A 25 -23.25 31.82 3.06
C LYS A 25 -23.96 30.57 3.57
N LYS A 26 -24.74 29.89 2.72
CA LYS A 26 -25.39 28.62 3.09
C LYS A 26 -24.38 27.52 3.37
N VAL A 27 -23.25 27.50 2.65
CA VAL A 27 -22.15 26.53 2.86
C VAL A 27 -21.29 26.90 4.08
N MET A 28 -21.15 28.20 4.38
CA MET A 28 -20.25 28.78 5.41
C MET A 28 -20.90 29.01 6.79
N ASP A 29 -22.11 28.52 7.04
CA ASP A 29 -22.93 28.93 8.20
C ASP A 29 -22.34 28.53 9.57
N PHE A 30 -21.85 29.52 10.32
CA PHE A 30 -21.38 29.41 11.71
C PHE A 30 -22.58 29.42 12.67
N SER A 31 -23.29 28.30 12.80
CA SER A 31 -24.35 28.15 13.78
C SER A 31 -24.06 27.02 14.76
N ASP A 32 -23.27 27.32 15.79
CA ASP A 32 -23.64 26.88 17.14
C ASP A 32 -23.17 27.87 18.21
N ARG A 33 -24.07 28.10 19.15
CA ARG A 33 -24.01 29.13 20.19
C ARG A 33 -22.89 28.87 21.21
N LEU A 34 -22.36 29.98 21.74
CA LEU A 34 -21.48 30.14 22.93
C LEU A 34 -19.96 30.12 22.67
N SER A 35 -19.41 31.25 22.22
CA SER A 35 -18.39 31.99 23.00
C SER A 35 -18.07 33.32 22.32
N GLU A 36 -18.25 34.43 23.03
CA GLU A 36 -17.84 35.77 22.56
C GLU A 36 -16.33 36.04 22.74
N HIS A 37 -15.54 35.04 23.15
CA HIS A 37 -14.10 35.17 23.34
C HIS A 37 -13.33 33.95 22.81
N MET A 38 -13.37 33.73 21.51
CA MET A 38 -12.32 32.97 20.80
C MET A 38 -12.10 33.59 19.42
N SER A 39 -10.83 33.80 19.06
CA SER A 39 -10.38 34.26 17.75
C SER A 39 -10.98 33.41 16.64
N LEU A 40 -11.59 34.07 15.64
CA LEU A 40 -12.21 33.50 14.44
C LEU A 40 -11.45 32.28 13.90
N SER A 41 -12.07 31.11 13.97
CA SER A 41 -11.65 29.92 13.25
C SER A 41 -11.75 30.18 11.75
N SER A 42 -10.64 30.05 11.02
CA SER A 42 -10.66 30.08 9.56
C SER A 42 -11.62 29.00 9.05
N PRO A 43 -12.56 29.31 8.14
CA PRO A 43 -13.39 28.28 7.53
C PRO A 43 -12.51 27.26 6.79
N GLY A 44 -12.89 25.99 6.85
CA GLY A 44 -12.21 24.91 6.13
C GLY A 44 -12.34 25.05 4.60
N PRO A 45 -11.59 24.27 3.81
CA PRO A 45 -11.68 24.30 2.35
C PRO A 45 -13.06 23.88 1.84
N VAL A 46 -13.47 24.47 0.70
CA VAL A 46 -14.61 24.01 -0.10
C VAL A 46 -14.10 23.05 -1.16
N GLU A 47 -14.62 21.84 -1.16
CA GLU A 47 -14.38 20.86 -2.21
C GLU A 47 -15.36 21.08 -3.37
N ILE A 48 -14.84 21.15 -4.59
CA ILE A 48 -15.62 21.19 -5.83
C ILE A 48 -15.48 19.83 -6.51
N LEU A 49 -16.58 19.09 -6.62
CA LEU A 49 -16.65 17.83 -7.38
C LEU A 49 -17.42 18.07 -8.69
N ALA A 50 -16.78 17.78 -9.82
CA ALA A 50 -17.38 17.85 -11.14
C ALA A 50 -17.51 16.45 -11.75
N THR A 51 -18.72 16.05 -12.12
CA THR A 51 -18.99 14.81 -12.86
C THR A 51 -19.48 15.15 -14.26
N VAL A 52 -18.75 14.69 -15.28
CA VAL A 52 -19.05 14.91 -16.70
C VAL A 52 -19.45 13.58 -17.33
N THR A 53 -20.64 13.55 -17.92
CA THR A 53 -21.14 12.39 -18.68
C THR A 53 -21.09 12.68 -20.17
N GLU A 54 -20.38 11.85 -20.92
CA GLU A 54 -20.37 11.94 -22.38
C GLU A 54 -21.72 11.50 -22.95
N SER A 55 -22.32 12.33 -23.80
CA SER A 55 -23.69 12.11 -24.30
C SER A 55 -23.83 10.94 -25.27
N LEU A 56 -22.75 10.53 -25.95
CA LEU A 56 -22.76 9.44 -26.93
C LEU A 56 -22.57 8.07 -26.27
N THR A 57 -21.58 7.95 -25.39
CA THR A 57 -21.20 6.68 -24.75
C THR A 57 -21.90 6.47 -23.40
N GLY A 58 -22.47 7.51 -22.80
CA GLY A 58 -23.02 7.47 -21.45
C GLY A 58 -21.96 7.34 -20.34
N ILE A 59 -20.67 7.33 -20.69
CA ILE A 59 -19.57 7.19 -19.73
C ILE A 59 -19.46 8.48 -18.92
N SER A 60 -19.42 8.33 -17.59
CA SER A 60 -19.23 9.44 -16.66
C SER A 60 -17.81 9.42 -16.07
N ARG A 61 -17.18 10.58 -15.99
CA ARG A 61 -15.89 10.79 -15.31
C ARG A 61 -16.04 11.89 -14.27
N ASN A 62 -15.39 11.73 -13.12
CA ASN A 62 -15.38 12.73 -12.04
C ASN A 62 -13.96 13.31 -11.87
N ALA A 63 -13.91 14.55 -11.40
CA ALA A 63 -12.69 15.21 -10.94
C ALA A 63 -13.05 16.13 -9.76
N SER A 64 -12.17 16.24 -8.77
CA SER A 64 -12.35 17.13 -7.62
C SER A 64 -11.21 18.13 -7.47
N SER A 65 -11.49 19.26 -6.84
CA SER A 65 -10.50 20.28 -6.48
C SER A 65 -10.91 20.97 -5.18
N ASN A 66 -9.93 21.27 -4.33
CA ASN A 66 -10.14 21.99 -3.08
C ASN A 66 -9.86 23.49 -3.23
N VAL A 67 -10.72 24.32 -2.66
CA VAL A 67 -10.61 25.79 -2.65
C VAL A 67 -10.53 26.27 -1.21
N PHE A 68 -9.46 26.99 -0.85
CA PHE A 68 -9.22 27.48 0.51
C PHE A 68 -9.60 28.94 0.64
N PHE A 69 -10.37 29.29 1.67
CA PHE A 69 -10.63 30.69 2.01
C PHE A 69 -9.40 31.32 2.65
N LYS A 70 -9.15 32.58 2.31
CA LYS A 70 -8.07 33.38 2.89
C LYS A 70 -8.70 34.58 3.58
N GLN A 71 -8.35 34.79 4.85
CA GLN A 71 -8.91 35.86 5.68
C GLN A 71 -8.40 37.25 5.28
N HIS A 72 -7.19 37.30 4.72
CA HIS A 72 -6.56 38.53 4.25
C HIS A 72 -6.11 38.34 2.81
N ASP A 73 -6.12 39.43 2.04
CA ASP A 73 -5.74 39.41 0.62
C ASP A 73 -4.23 39.26 0.43
N TYR A 74 -3.44 39.53 1.47
CA TYR A 74 -1.98 39.44 1.46
C TYR A 74 -1.47 38.59 2.61
N ILE A 75 -0.44 37.80 2.34
CA ILE A 75 0.29 36.99 3.31
C ILE A 75 1.66 37.63 3.50
N ILE A 76 2.05 37.85 4.76
CA ILE A 76 3.36 38.40 5.14
C ILE A 76 4.12 37.30 5.87
N ASP A 77 5.22 36.82 5.30
CA ASP A 77 6.04 35.77 5.91
C ASP A 77 7.44 36.29 6.23
N PHE A 78 7.94 35.91 7.41
CA PHE A 78 9.33 36.12 7.82
C PHE A 78 10.10 34.82 7.66
N PHE A 79 11.23 34.85 6.96
CA PHE A 79 12.11 33.70 6.77
C PHE A 79 13.56 34.18 6.63
N ASP A 80 14.53 33.27 6.68
CA ASP A 80 15.97 33.58 6.68
C ASP A 80 16.37 34.63 7.72
N TYR A 81 15.77 34.59 8.91
CA TYR A 81 16.08 35.50 10.01
C TYR A 81 17.04 34.87 11.01
N ALA A 82 17.85 35.72 11.66
CA ALA A 82 18.71 35.28 12.75
C ALA A 82 17.86 34.83 13.95
N THR A 83 17.95 33.57 14.32
CA THR A 83 17.27 32.95 15.48
C THR A 83 17.97 33.25 16.80
N VAL A 84 19.23 33.68 16.75
CA VAL A 84 20.03 34.08 17.91
C VAL A 84 20.53 35.50 17.70
N LEU A 85 20.30 36.36 18.69
CA LEU A 85 20.72 37.75 18.68
C LEU A 85 22.22 37.83 18.96
N LYS A 86 22.92 38.62 18.14
CA LYS A 86 24.31 39.03 18.37
C LYS A 86 24.30 40.51 18.71
N PRO A 87 24.32 40.89 20.00
CA PRO A 87 24.30 42.30 20.41
C PRO A 87 25.44 43.06 19.73
N SER A 88 25.27 44.37 19.48
CA SER A 88 26.17 45.24 18.71
C SER A 88 26.24 44.99 17.18
N LEU A 89 25.60 43.93 16.66
CA LEU A 89 25.46 43.67 15.22
C LEU A 89 24.02 43.93 14.75
N ASN A 90 23.84 44.00 13.43
CA ASN A 90 22.52 44.23 12.85
C ASN A 90 21.68 42.94 12.81
N PHE A 91 20.40 43.06 13.12
CA PHE A 91 19.42 42.03 12.85
C PHE A 91 19.07 42.01 11.36
N THR A 92 19.04 40.82 10.77
CA THR A 92 18.56 40.63 9.39
C THR A 92 17.45 39.59 9.33
N ALA A 93 16.44 39.87 8.52
CA ALA A 93 15.40 38.92 8.13
C ALA A 93 14.95 39.16 6.70
N THR A 94 14.40 38.15 6.05
CA THR A 94 13.73 38.31 4.76
C THR A 94 12.22 38.33 4.99
N VAL A 95 11.55 39.31 4.39
CA VAL A 95 10.10 39.45 4.42
C VAL A 95 9.57 39.20 3.01
N LYS A 96 8.59 38.31 2.89
CA LYS A 96 7.87 38.05 1.64
C LYS A 96 6.43 38.44 1.79
N ILE A 97 5.96 39.21 0.82
CA ILE A 97 4.57 39.62 0.69
C ILE A 97 4.04 39.00 -0.58
N THR A 98 3.03 38.15 -0.42
CA THR A 98 2.33 37.51 -1.54
C THR A 98 0.86 37.81 -1.48
N ARG A 99 0.26 37.93 -2.65
CA ARG A 99 -1.19 37.96 -2.77
C ARG A 99 -1.74 36.55 -2.53
N SER A 100 -2.84 36.46 -1.80
CA SER A 100 -3.45 35.19 -1.38
C SER A 100 -3.94 34.31 -2.53
N ASP A 101 -4.12 34.88 -3.74
CA ASP A 101 -4.51 34.18 -4.97
C ASP A 101 -3.32 33.72 -5.83
N GLY A 102 -2.09 33.93 -5.37
CA GLY A 102 -0.87 33.55 -6.08
C GLY A 102 -0.47 34.49 -7.22
N ASN A 103 -1.25 35.55 -7.50
CA ASN A 103 -0.90 36.54 -8.52
C ASN A 103 0.21 37.49 -8.02
N GLN A 104 0.94 38.12 -8.97
CA GLN A 104 1.93 39.14 -8.64
C GLN A 104 1.28 40.43 -8.14
N LEU A 105 1.97 41.14 -7.23
CA LEU A 105 1.52 42.42 -6.67
C LEU A 105 1.43 43.52 -7.75
N THR A 106 0.33 44.25 -7.77
CA THR A 106 0.10 45.32 -8.76
C THR A 106 0.95 46.57 -8.48
N LEU A 107 1.06 47.46 -9.48
CA LEU A 107 1.79 48.73 -9.32
C LEU A 107 1.21 49.64 -8.25
N GLU A 108 -0.11 49.60 -8.03
CA GLU A 108 -0.81 50.43 -7.03
C GLU A 108 -0.62 49.86 -5.62
N GLU A 109 -0.72 48.54 -5.45
CA GLU A 109 -0.47 47.86 -4.17
C GLU A 109 0.95 48.15 -3.65
N ARG A 110 1.96 48.10 -4.54
CA ARG A 110 3.37 48.36 -4.23
C ARG A 110 3.70 49.82 -3.87
N ARG A 111 2.77 50.76 -4.05
CA ARG A 111 2.95 52.15 -3.56
C ARG A 111 2.77 52.25 -2.04
N ASN A 112 2.16 51.25 -1.42
CA ASN A 112 2.02 51.18 0.03
C ASN A 112 3.31 50.64 0.63
N ASN A 113 3.74 51.23 1.75
CA ASN A 113 4.90 50.75 2.48
C ASN A 113 4.52 49.64 3.45
N VAL A 114 5.45 48.72 3.66
CA VAL A 114 5.39 47.76 4.77
C VAL A 114 5.92 48.47 6.00
N VAL A 115 5.10 48.55 7.04
CA VAL A 115 5.49 49.15 8.31
C VAL A 115 5.93 48.02 9.25
N ILE A 116 7.18 48.05 9.67
CA ILE A 116 7.73 47.08 10.61
C ILE A 116 8.02 47.78 11.93
N THR A 117 7.28 47.39 12.96
CA THR A 117 7.50 47.82 14.33
C THR A 117 8.45 46.83 15.00
N VAL A 118 9.60 47.33 15.43
CA VAL A 118 10.68 46.62 16.12
C VAL A 118 10.61 46.98 17.60
N THR A 119 10.46 46.00 18.47
CA THR A 119 10.49 46.17 19.93
C THR A 119 11.67 45.41 20.51
N GLN A 120 12.62 46.12 21.13
CA GLN A 120 13.78 45.53 21.82
C GLN A 120 13.57 45.63 23.33
N ARG A 121 13.69 44.50 24.05
CA ARG A 121 13.53 44.41 25.51
C ARG A 121 14.84 43.98 26.18
N ASN A 122 15.06 44.46 27.40
CA ASN A 122 16.16 44.07 28.27
C ASN A 122 15.59 43.41 29.54
N SER A 123 15.66 42.08 29.63
CA SER A 123 15.26 41.31 30.81
C SER A 123 16.50 40.96 31.63
N THR A 124 16.58 41.50 32.85
CA THR A 124 17.62 41.16 33.82
C THR A 124 17.14 40.03 34.74
N GLU A 125 17.17 38.77 34.27
CA GLU A 125 17.46 37.54 35.06
C GLU A 125 17.08 36.25 34.32
N TYR A 126 18.03 35.30 34.26
CA TYR A 126 17.79 33.89 33.97
C TYR A 126 17.20 33.24 35.23
N GLY A 127 15.90 32.95 35.28
CA GLY A 127 15.32 32.17 36.38
C GLY A 127 13.82 32.28 36.59
N ILE A 128 13.14 31.13 36.60
CA ILE A 128 11.73 30.94 36.91
C ILE A 128 11.39 31.53 38.29
N ARG A 129 10.64 32.65 38.36
CA ARG A 129 9.63 32.91 39.41
C ARG A 129 8.79 34.14 39.10
N TRP A 130 7.47 33.94 39.14
CA TRP A 130 6.46 35.00 39.07
C TRP A 130 6.61 35.97 40.25
N ASN A 131 6.38 37.25 39.95
CA ASN A 131 6.29 38.43 40.82
C ASN A 131 7.61 39.16 41.13
N SER A 132 8.00 40.04 40.20
CA SER A 132 8.51 41.38 40.56
C SER A 132 8.30 42.34 39.38
N ARG A 133 7.59 43.45 39.64
CA ARG A 133 7.49 44.60 38.73
C ARG A 133 8.84 45.33 38.72
N ASN A 134 9.72 45.00 37.79
CA ASN A 134 10.83 45.88 37.41
C ASN A 134 10.62 46.31 35.96
N GLN A 135 10.86 47.61 35.70
CA GLN A 135 10.60 48.26 34.41
C GLN A 135 11.50 47.68 33.32
N ASP A 136 10.92 46.90 32.41
CA ASP A 136 11.54 46.59 31.12
C ASP A 136 11.73 47.91 30.37
N ILE A 137 12.98 48.26 30.03
CA ILE A 137 13.23 49.36 29.10
C ILE A 137 12.87 48.84 27.71
N GLU A 138 11.72 49.26 27.19
CA GLU A 138 11.27 48.94 25.83
C GLU A 138 11.74 50.02 24.85
N ALA A 139 12.62 49.65 23.91
CA ALA A 139 12.95 50.50 22.77
C ALA A 139 12.09 50.09 21.57
N ILE A 140 11.20 50.99 21.12
CA ILE A 140 10.33 50.77 19.95
C ILE A 140 10.86 51.59 18.78
N GLN A 141 11.16 50.93 17.66
CA GLN A 141 11.57 51.54 16.40
C GLN A 141 10.57 51.16 15.30
N ILE A 142 10.12 52.13 14.49
CA ILE A 142 9.22 51.90 13.35
C ILE A 142 10.00 52.16 12.07
N ILE A 143 10.04 51.17 11.17
CA ILE A 143 10.80 51.23 9.92
C ILE A 143 9.85 50.93 8.75
N ASN A 144 9.92 51.75 7.70
CA ASN A 144 9.10 51.60 6.50
C ASN A 144 9.93 51.04 5.35
N TYR A 145 9.42 50.00 4.68
CA TYR A 145 10.06 49.37 3.52
C TYR A 145 9.17 49.45 2.29
N THR A 146 9.79 49.65 1.12
CA THR A 146 9.12 49.61 -0.19
C THR A 146 9.07 48.18 -0.72
N VAL A 147 7.93 47.76 -1.30
CA VAL A 147 7.74 46.38 -1.78
C VAL A 147 8.23 46.20 -3.23
N PRO A 148 9.21 45.30 -3.49
CA PRO A 148 9.69 45.00 -4.84
C PRO A 148 8.69 44.13 -5.61
N GLN A 149 8.90 43.96 -6.93
CA GLN A 149 7.96 43.25 -7.81
C GLN A 149 7.75 41.77 -7.43
N ASN A 150 8.79 41.10 -6.96
CA ASN A 150 8.71 39.73 -6.47
C ASN A 150 8.14 39.61 -5.04
N GLY A 151 7.82 40.73 -4.39
CA GLY A 151 7.30 40.78 -3.02
C GLY A 151 8.31 40.44 -1.92
N VAL A 152 9.57 40.13 -2.27
CA VAL A 152 10.59 39.67 -1.32
C VAL A 152 11.64 40.74 -1.10
N PHE A 153 11.84 41.17 0.14
CA PHE A 153 12.87 42.14 0.50
C PHE A 153 13.52 41.79 1.85
N LYS A 154 14.78 42.20 2.02
CA LYS A 154 15.52 42.00 3.27
C LYS A 154 15.38 43.22 4.17
N ILE A 155 15.23 42.98 5.46
CA ILE A 155 15.20 44.01 6.50
C ILE A 155 16.50 43.94 7.29
N ASP A 156 17.05 45.09 7.64
CA ASP A 156 18.35 45.22 8.29
C ASP A 156 18.33 46.43 9.24
N PHE A 157 18.53 46.22 10.54
CA PHE A 157 18.54 47.29 11.55
C PHE A 157 19.43 46.94 12.76
N PRO A 158 20.00 47.95 13.47
CA PRO A 158 20.94 47.71 14.56
C PRO A 158 20.25 47.18 15.85
N ILE A 159 20.91 46.22 16.52
CA ILE A 159 20.51 45.72 17.85
C ILE A 159 21.34 46.43 18.93
N SER A 160 20.68 46.90 20.00
CA SER A 160 21.34 47.49 21.16
C SER A 160 22.15 46.44 21.95
N ASP A 161 23.28 46.86 22.54
CA ASP A 161 24.20 45.99 23.29
C ASP A 161 23.56 45.26 24.48
N ASN A 162 22.43 45.79 24.97
CA ASN A 162 21.74 45.31 26.17
C ASN A 162 20.42 44.57 25.85
N THR A 163 20.14 44.28 24.58
CA THR A 163 18.89 43.63 24.17
C THR A 163 18.92 42.14 24.46
N SER A 164 17.89 41.66 25.15
CA SER A 164 17.70 40.23 25.43
C SER A 164 16.56 39.58 24.64
N MET A 165 15.64 40.37 24.10
CA MET A 165 14.53 39.88 23.30
C MET A 165 14.17 40.89 22.23
N LEU A 166 13.90 40.40 21.02
CA LEU A 166 13.49 41.19 19.86
C LEU A 166 12.11 40.73 19.39
N GLN A 167 11.15 41.64 19.27
CA GLN A 167 9.82 41.37 18.70
C GLN A 167 9.60 42.24 17.47
N LEU A 168 9.20 41.63 16.36
CA LEU A 168 8.86 42.31 15.11
C LEU A 168 7.37 42.17 14.82
N LYS A 169 6.74 43.26 14.37
CA LYS A 169 5.37 43.28 13.86
C LYS A 169 5.35 43.99 12.52
N ALA A 170 5.08 43.27 11.44
CA ALA A 170 4.91 43.83 10.11
C ALA A 170 3.43 44.05 9.80
N SER A 171 3.10 45.21 9.25
CA SER A 171 1.77 45.51 8.71
C SER A 171 1.87 46.02 7.28
N PHE A 172 1.08 45.43 6.40
CA PHE A 172 0.95 45.83 5.00
C PHE A 172 -0.54 45.82 4.64
N LEU A 173 -1.09 46.98 4.31
CA LEU A 173 -2.53 47.17 4.07
C LEU A 173 -3.38 46.61 5.23
N ASN A 174 -4.26 45.64 4.97
CA ASN A 174 -5.11 44.97 5.94
C ASN A 174 -4.46 43.74 6.60
N SER A 175 -3.25 43.37 6.20
CA SER A 175 -2.55 42.19 6.72
C SER A 175 -1.52 42.56 7.78
N VAL A 176 -1.46 41.77 8.85
CA VAL A 176 -0.51 41.93 9.95
C VAL A 176 0.08 40.58 10.33
N ASN A 177 1.40 40.51 10.50
CA ASN A 177 2.08 39.34 11.06
C ASN A 177 3.16 39.78 12.08
N SER A 178 3.50 38.92 13.03
CA SER A 178 4.51 39.21 14.06
C SER A 178 5.39 38.01 14.37
N MET A 179 6.65 38.26 14.74
CA MET A 179 7.64 37.26 15.16
C MET A 179 8.41 37.76 16.39
N ALA A 180 9.07 36.86 17.12
CA ALA A 180 9.96 37.23 18.23
C ALA A 180 11.18 36.29 18.32
N VAL A 181 12.32 36.83 18.75
CA VAL A 181 13.61 36.16 18.94
C VAL A 181 14.06 36.40 20.38
N HIS A 182 14.41 35.32 21.08
CA HIS A 182 14.64 35.33 22.53
C HIS A 182 16.07 34.93 22.93
N ASP A 183 16.81 34.28 22.04
CA ASP A 183 18.14 33.74 22.35
C ASP A 183 19.26 34.75 22.05
N ILE A 184 20.33 34.72 22.84
CA ILE A 184 21.53 35.57 22.67
C ILE A 184 22.75 34.67 22.47
N PHE A 185 23.66 35.06 21.57
CA PHE A 185 24.90 34.33 21.34
C PHE A 185 25.85 34.49 22.54
N MET A 186 26.29 33.38 23.12
CA MET A 186 27.22 33.32 24.24
C MET A 186 28.66 33.40 23.73
N SER A 187 29.33 34.51 24.05
CA SER A 187 30.77 34.68 23.87
C SER A 187 31.35 35.32 25.15
N PRO A 188 32.32 34.68 25.83
CA PRO A 188 33.03 35.24 26.96
C PRO A 188 33.69 36.60 26.67
N SER A 189 34.30 36.77 25.49
CA SER A 189 34.90 38.05 25.06
C SER A 189 33.89 39.09 24.58
N LYS A 190 32.61 38.71 24.42
CA LYS A 190 31.56 39.50 23.74
C LYS A 190 31.95 39.87 22.30
N THR A 191 32.73 39.02 21.64
CA THR A 191 33.11 39.17 20.23
C THR A 191 32.15 38.36 19.36
N TYR A 192 31.64 38.97 18.30
CA TYR A 192 30.65 38.35 17.41
C TYR A 192 31.04 38.55 15.95
N ILE A 193 30.75 37.55 15.12
CA ILE A 193 30.81 37.66 13.65
C ILE A 193 29.44 37.35 13.04
N GLN A 194 29.12 37.97 11.90
CA GLN A 194 27.89 37.75 11.15
C GLN A 194 28.20 37.59 9.65
N LEU A 195 27.71 36.49 9.07
CA LEU A 195 27.85 36.19 7.65
C LEU A 195 26.66 36.70 6.85
N LYS A 196 26.95 37.32 5.70
CA LYS A 196 25.96 37.76 4.73
C LYS A 196 26.43 37.46 3.31
N ALA A 197 25.58 36.82 2.50
CA ALA A 197 25.77 36.77 1.05
C ALA A 197 25.07 37.97 0.39
N ARG A 198 25.73 38.60 -0.58
CA ARG A 198 25.11 39.70 -1.36
C ARG A 198 24.00 39.20 -2.28
N ASP A 199 24.21 38.07 -2.93
CA ASP A 199 23.27 37.47 -3.89
C ASP A 199 22.45 36.34 -3.25
N GLY A 200 21.15 36.31 -3.54
CA GLY A 200 20.25 35.24 -3.09
C GLY A 200 20.11 34.06 -4.07
N ASN A 201 20.45 34.26 -5.34
CA ASN A 201 20.33 33.24 -6.38
C ASN A 201 21.70 32.67 -6.73
N ILE A 202 22.15 31.70 -5.94
CA ILE A 202 23.48 31.09 -6.11
C ILE A 202 23.37 29.88 -7.04
N LYS A 203 24.13 29.91 -8.13
CA LYS A 203 24.17 28.85 -9.15
C LYS A 203 25.56 28.24 -9.22
N VAL A 204 25.60 26.93 -9.49
CA VAL A 204 26.88 26.25 -9.72
C VAL A 204 27.66 26.94 -10.84
N GLY A 205 28.96 27.16 -10.62
CA GLY A 205 29.89 27.78 -11.56
C GLY A 205 29.87 29.31 -11.61
N SER A 206 28.96 29.97 -10.89
CA SER A 206 28.90 31.44 -10.80
C SER A 206 29.46 31.92 -9.46
N PRO A 207 30.49 32.80 -9.42
CA PRO A 207 31.03 33.29 -8.15
C PRO A 207 30.00 34.19 -7.44
N PHE A 208 29.92 34.08 -6.12
CA PHE A 208 29.13 34.97 -5.26
C PHE A 208 30.01 35.57 -4.16
N GLU A 209 29.64 36.76 -3.68
CA GLU A 209 30.40 37.51 -2.67
C GLU A 209 29.87 37.23 -1.26
N LEU A 210 30.76 36.79 -0.37
CA LEU A 210 30.51 36.57 1.05
C LEU A 210 31.12 37.71 1.87
N VAL A 211 30.31 38.31 2.75
CA VAL A 211 30.68 39.41 3.63
C VAL A 211 30.64 38.94 5.08
N VAL A 212 31.72 39.19 5.81
CA VAL A 212 31.89 38.88 7.23
C VAL A 212 31.91 40.20 8.01
N ASN A 213 30.85 40.46 8.77
CA ASN A 213 30.76 41.60 9.67
C ASN A 213 31.16 41.19 11.07
N GLY A 214 31.90 42.03 11.78
CA GLY A 214 32.30 41.78 13.15
C GLY A 214 32.28 43.05 13.98
N ASN A 215 32.07 42.91 15.28
CA ASN A 215 32.17 44.04 16.21
C ASN A 215 33.61 44.37 16.62
N LYS A 216 34.59 43.55 16.20
CA LYS A 216 36.03 43.72 16.41
C LYS A 216 36.80 43.49 15.11
N GLN A 217 37.99 44.06 14.97
CA GLN A 217 38.86 43.85 13.81
C GLN A 217 39.54 42.48 13.86
N MET A 218 39.44 41.69 12.79
CA MET A 218 39.99 40.33 12.68
C MET A 218 41.16 40.30 11.69
N LYS A 219 42.17 39.46 11.97
CA LYS A 219 43.41 39.37 11.17
C LYS A 219 43.37 38.32 10.06
N GLU A 220 42.90 37.11 10.37
CA GLU A 220 42.85 35.96 9.45
C GLU A 220 41.56 35.18 9.71
N LEU A 221 40.74 34.98 8.69
CA LEU A 221 39.48 34.24 8.73
C LEU A 221 39.67 32.88 8.07
N SER A 222 39.15 31.82 8.69
CA SER A 222 39.10 30.48 8.09
C SER A 222 37.68 30.13 7.70
N TYR A 223 37.47 29.52 6.55
CA TYR A 223 36.14 29.08 6.11
C TYR A 223 36.09 27.58 5.79
N LEU A 224 34.92 26.99 6.03
CA LEU A 224 34.56 25.61 5.75
C LEU A 224 33.23 25.62 5.00
N VAL A 225 33.10 24.79 3.97
CA VAL A 225 31.84 24.60 3.24
C VAL A 225 31.47 23.14 3.31
N VAL A 226 30.29 22.87 3.84
CA VAL A 226 29.75 21.52 4.02
C VAL A 226 28.49 21.37 3.17
N SER A 227 28.37 20.26 2.46
CA SER A 227 27.15 19.89 1.73
C SER A 227 27.08 18.38 1.63
N ARG A 228 25.88 17.79 1.70
CA ARG A 228 25.65 16.34 1.69
C ARG A 228 26.47 15.60 2.76
N GLY A 229 26.62 16.21 3.93
CA GLY A 229 27.42 15.66 5.04
C GLY A 229 28.94 15.61 4.80
N GLN A 230 29.43 16.23 3.72
CA GLN A 230 30.84 16.23 3.36
C GLN A 230 31.42 17.64 3.33
N LEU A 231 32.70 17.75 3.66
CA LEU A 231 33.46 18.99 3.54
C LEU A 231 33.88 19.19 2.08
N VAL A 232 33.25 20.14 1.39
CA VAL A 232 33.40 20.37 -0.06
C VAL A 232 34.36 21.50 -0.41
N ALA A 233 34.63 22.44 0.50
CA ALA A 233 35.66 23.47 0.32
C ALA A 233 36.20 23.99 1.66
N VAL A 234 37.48 24.34 1.69
CA VAL A 234 38.19 24.91 2.85
C VAL A 234 39.17 25.97 2.39
N GLY A 235 39.37 27.02 3.17
CA GLY A 235 40.43 27.99 2.91
C GLY A 235 40.59 29.05 4.00
N LYS A 236 41.56 29.94 3.79
CA LYS A 236 41.87 31.08 4.66
C LYS A 236 41.81 32.39 3.86
N GLN A 237 41.34 33.45 4.50
CA GLN A 237 41.18 34.78 3.90
C GLN A 237 41.55 35.88 4.87
N ASN A 238 42.23 36.91 4.37
CA ASN A 238 42.62 38.09 5.18
C ASN A 238 41.63 39.25 5.02
N SER A 239 40.72 39.15 4.05
CA SER A 239 39.69 40.14 3.79
C SER A 239 38.39 39.72 4.46
N THR A 240 37.65 40.68 5.02
CA THR A 240 36.28 40.49 5.51
C THR A 240 35.27 40.30 4.38
N THR A 241 35.69 40.46 3.13
CA THR A 241 34.84 40.24 1.96
C THR A 241 35.61 39.49 0.87
N PHE A 242 35.08 38.35 0.43
CA PHE A 242 35.72 37.48 -0.56
C PHE A 242 34.70 36.68 -1.38
N SER A 243 35.09 36.26 -2.59
CA SER A 243 34.22 35.53 -3.52
C SER A 243 34.44 34.02 -3.45
N LEU A 244 33.36 33.25 -3.47
CA LEU A 244 33.37 31.79 -3.55
C LEU A 244 32.63 31.33 -4.82
N THR A 245 33.11 30.26 -5.47
CA THR A 245 32.47 29.69 -6.66
C THR A 245 31.92 28.30 -6.31
N PRO A 246 30.58 28.11 -6.29
CA PRO A 246 29.98 26.83 -5.95
C PRO A 246 30.22 25.78 -7.04
N GLU A 247 30.51 24.54 -6.63
CA GLU A 247 30.56 23.37 -7.49
C GLU A 247 29.29 22.53 -7.37
N ASN A 248 29.11 21.50 -8.23
CA ASN A 248 27.94 20.59 -8.13
C ASN A 248 27.85 19.88 -6.78
N SER A 249 28.97 19.71 -6.08
CA SER A 249 29.04 19.14 -4.73
C SER A 249 28.37 20.03 -3.67
N TRP A 250 28.14 21.33 -3.95
CA TRP A 250 27.52 22.28 -3.02
C TRP A 250 25.98 22.24 -3.07
N ALA A 251 25.40 21.63 -4.11
CA ALA A 251 23.95 21.52 -4.28
C ALA A 251 23.40 20.29 -3.53
N PRO A 252 22.14 20.27 -3.09
CA PRO A 252 21.13 21.32 -3.26
C PRO A 252 21.28 22.48 -2.26
N LYS A 253 22.04 22.26 -1.18
CA LYS A 253 22.24 23.24 -0.10
C LYS A 253 23.66 23.15 0.45
N ALA A 254 24.30 24.30 0.63
CA ALA A 254 25.64 24.40 1.22
C ALA A 254 25.59 25.16 2.54
N CYS A 255 26.28 24.63 3.55
CA CYS A 255 26.45 25.19 4.88
C CYS A 255 27.87 25.78 4.96
N ILE A 256 27.99 27.10 5.00
CA ILE A 256 29.28 27.81 5.01
C ILE A 256 29.54 28.28 6.43
N ILE A 257 30.60 27.80 7.05
CA ILE A 257 31.08 28.27 8.34
C ILE A 257 32.30 29.15 8.12
N VAL A 258 32.34 30.30 8.77
CA VAL A 258 33.56 31.10 8.90
C VAL A 258 33.89 31.21 10.38
N TYR A 259 35.16 31.12 10.72
CA TYR A 259 35.62 31.24 12.09
C TYR A 259 36.94 32.01 12.21
N TYR A 260 37.13 32.60 13.38
CA TYR A 260 38.29 33.35 13.82
C TYR A 260 38.72 32.82 15.19
N ILE A 261 40.04 32.75 15.44
CA ILE A 261 40.60 32.34 16.73
C ILE A 261 41.23 33.56 17.38
N GLU A 262 40.81 33.90 18.59
CA GLU A 262 41.33 35.02 19.36
C GLU A 262 42.65 34.66 20.07
N ASP A 263 43.41 35.67 20.53
CA ASP A 263 44.74 35.49 21.14
C ASP A 263 44.70 34.65 22.44
N ASP A 264 43.53 34.57 23.10
CA ASP A 264 43.27 33.75 24.28
C ASP A 264 42.78 32.32 23.95
N GLY A 265 42.65 32.01 22.66
CA GLY A 265 42.18 30.73 22.15
C GLY A 265 40.66 30.62 22.01
N GLU A 266 39.86 31.66 22.24
CA GLU A 266 38.41 31.62 21.97
C GLU A 266 38.13 31.49 20.45
N ILE A 267 37.26 30.55 20.06
CA ILE A 267 36.77 30.45 18.68
C ILE A 267 35.49 31.26 18.52
N ILE A 268 35.51 32.25 17.63
CA ILE A 268 34.33 33.01 17.20
C ILE A 268 33.94 32.55 15.81
N ASN A 269 32.70 32.11 15.62
CA ASN A 269 32.23 31.61 14.34
C ASN A 269 30.80 32.04 14.01
N ASP A 270 30.45 31.84 12.76
CA ASP A 270 29.08 31.96 12.28
C ASP A 270 28.86 31.06 11.07
N VAL A 271 27.60 30.77 10.79
CA VAL A 271 27.16 29.88 9.72
C VAL A 271 26.19 30.59 8.78
N LEU A 272 26.33 30.30 7.48
CA LEU A 272 25.41 30.72 6.45
C LEU A 272 25.00 29.51 5.61
N LYS A 273 23.72 29.16 5.64
CA LYS A 273 23.14 28.13 4.77
C LYS A 273 22.61 28.79 3.50
N ILE A 274 23.06 28.31 2.35
CA ILE A 274 22.62 28.80 1.04
C ILE A 274 22.06 27.67 0.17
N PRO A 275 20.89 27.86 -0.46
CA PRO A 275 20.46 26.95 -1.51
C PRO A 275 21.34 27.17 -2.75
N VAL A 276 21.74 26.08 -3.39
CA VAL A 276 22.58 26.10 -4.60
C VAL A 276 21.84 25.37 -5.71
N GLN A 277 21.54 26.07 -6.80
CA GLN A 277 20.80 25.49 -7.92
C GLN A 277 21.67 24.45 -8.64
N LEU A 278 21.27 23.18 -8.56
CA LEU A 278 21.91 22.06 -9.27
C LEU A 278 21.69 22.21 -10.78
N VAL A 279 22.75 21.93 -11.55
CA VAL A 279 22.70 21.85 -13.01
C VAL A 279 23.37 20.55 -13.44
N PHE A 280 22.59 19.68 -14.11
CA PHE A 280 23.17 18.49 -14.72
C PHE A 280 24.09 18.90 -15.86
N LYS A 281 25.36 18.46 -15.76
CA LYS A 281 26.32 18.65 -16.84
C LYS A 281 26.01 17.71 -18.00
N ASN A 282 25.56 16.49 -17.68
CA ASN A 282 25.08 15.54 -18.67
C ASN A 282 23.68 15.94 -19.14
N LYS A 283 23.51 16.22 -20.43
CA LYS A 283 22.21 16.55 -21.03
C LYS A 283 21.79 15.47 -22.00
N ILE A 284 20.50 15.15 -21.95
CA ILE A 284 19.81 14.26 -22.87
C ILE A 284 18.66 15.00 -23.53
N ASN A 285 18.50 14.82 -24.84
CA ASN A 285 17.36 15.31 -25.60
C ASN A 285 16.74 14.18 -26.43
N LEU A 286 15.41 14.17 -26.47
CA LEU A 286 14.61 13.22 -27.23
C LEU A 286 13.92 13.93 -28.39
N PHE A 287 13.80 13.25 -29.53
CA PHE A 287 13.09 13.77 -30.69
C PHE A 287 12.35 12.66 -31.42
N TRP A 288 11.04 12.82 -31.60
CA TRP A 288 10.28 11.97 -32.50
C TRP A 288 10.47 12.41 -33.96
N SER A 289 10.51 11.46 -34.89
CA SER A 289 10.50 11.77 -36.33
C SER A 289 9.26 12.54 -36.79
N LYS A 290 8.14 12.40 -36.05
CA LYS A 290 6.83 13.00 -36.33
C LYS A 290 6.14 13.33 -35.00
N ALA A 291 5.33 14.38 -34.97
CA ALA A 291 4.48 14.68 -33.82
C ALA A 291 3.21 13.80 -33.79
N ASN A 292 2.70 13.45 -34.98
CA ASN A 292 1.48 12.66 -35.15
C ASN A 292 1.79 11.42 -35.98
N ALA A 293 1.28 10.27 -35.55
CA ALA A 293 1.45 9.00 -36.22
C ALA A 293 0.15 8.20 -36.19
N LYS A 294 -0.05 7.33 -37.18
CA LYS A 294 -1.15 6.36 -37.14
C LYS A 294 -0.78 5.19 -36.22
N PRO A 295 -1.77 4.52 -35.62
CA PRO A 295 -1.60 3.22 -35.00
C PRO A 295 -0.73 2.29 -35.83
N SER A 296 0.32 1.76 -35.20
CA SER A 296 1.29 0.86 -35.84
C SER A 296 2.03 1.36 -37.08
N GLU A 297 2.08 2.69 -37.25
CA GLU A 297 3.07 3.33 -38.10
C GLU A 297 4.47 3.16 -37.48
N LYS A 298 5.50 2.96 -38.32
CA LYS A 298 6.88 3.00 -37.85
C LYS A 298 7.32 4.45 -37.70
N VAL A 299 7.79 4.80 -36.51
CA VAL A 299 8.36 6.11 -36.20
C VAL A 299 9.74 5.90 -35.60
N SER A 300 10.62 6.90 -35.73
CA SER A 300 11.92 6.84 -35.09
C SER A 300 12.00 7.79 -33.89
N LEU A 301 12.57 7.28 -32.79
CA LEU A 301 12.94 8.05 -31.61
C LEU A 301 14.44 8.32 -31.67
N ARG A 302 14.82 9.58 -31.85
CA ARG A 302 16.21 10.01 -31.83
C ARG A 302 16.59 10.52 -30.45
N ILE A 303 17.73 10.05 -29.97
CA ILE A 303 18.32 10.42 -28.69
C ILE A 303 19.64 11.11 -28.93
N SER A 304 19.85 12.20 -28.20
CA SER A 304 21.10 12.96 -28.17
C SER A 304 21.62 13.02 -26.75
N VAL A 305 22.87 12.60 -26.54
CA VAL A 305 23.56 12.70 -25.24
C VAL A 305 24.76 13.64 -25.36
N THR A 306 25.17 14.20 -24.22
CA THR A 306 26.31 15.13 -24.17
C THR A 306 27.66 14.43 -24.26
N GLN A 307 27.77 13.22 -23.71
CA GLN A 307 29.01 12.47 -23.63
C GLN A 307 28.87 11.07 -24.27
N PRO A 308 29.87 10.58 -25.03
CA PRO A 308 29.95 9.18 -25.39
C PRO A 308 30.09 8.28 -24.15
N ASP A 309 29.93 6.98 -24.34
CA ASP A 309 30.02 5.90 -23.34
C ASP A 309 29.03 6.09 -22.19
N SER A 310 27.91 6.78 -22.45
CA SER A 310 26.82 6.96 -21.51
C SER A 310 25.78 5.84 -21.63
N VAL A 311 25.15 5.50 -20.51
CA VAL A 311 23.96 4.64 -20.43
C VAL A 311 22.73 5.52 -20.40
N VAL A 312 21.71 5.19 -21.18
CA VAL A 312 20.45 5.94 -21.27
C VAL A 312 19.29 5.01 -20.94
N GLY A 313 18.41 5.42 -20.02
CA GLY A 313 17.12 4.79 -19.77
C GLY A 313 15.99 5.59 -20.41
N ILE A 314 15.06 4.92 -21.07
CA ILE A 314 13.98 5.52 -21.88
C ILE A 314 12.64 4.94 -21.44
N LEU A 315 11.68 5.82 -21.17
CA LEU A 315 10.31 5.47 -20.84
C LEU A 315 9.35 6.17 -21.81
N ALA A 316 8.34 5.46 -22.31
CA ALA A 316 7.18 6.08 -22.96
C ALA A 316 5.88 5.49 -22.43
N VAL A 317 5.04 6.36 -21.83
CA VAL A 317 3.77 6.00 -21.18
C VAL A 317 2.58 6.68 -21.82
N ASP A 318 1.41 6.06 -21.71
CA ASP A 318 0.15 6.68 -22.09
C ASP A 318 -0.16 7.88 -21.18
N LYS A 319 -0.45 9.04 -21.78
CA LYS A 319 -0.81 10.28 -21.06
C LYS A 319 -1.99 10.12 -20.11
N SER A 320 -2.92 9.20 -20.39
CA SER A 320 -4.07 8.91 -19.51
C SER A 320 -3.67 8.29 -18.18
N VAL A 321 -2.55 7.58 -18.10
CA VAL A 321 -2.01 7.02 -16.84
C VAL A 321 -1.61 8.16 -15.89
N ASN A 322 -0.95 9.21 -16.42
CA ASN A 322 -0.62 10.43 -15.66
C ASN A 322 -1.84 11.25 -15.22
N LEU A 323 -3.00 11.08 -15.88
CA LEU A 323 -4.24 11.75 -15.51
C LEU A 323 -5.05 10.98 -14.47
N MET A 324 -4.89 9.64 -14.41
CA MET A 324 -5.56 8.77 -13.45
C MET A 324 -4.78 8.61 -12.14
N ASN A 325 -3.44 8.72 -12.19
CA ASN A 325 -2.58 8.60 -11.03
C ASN A 325 -1.83 9.91 -10.80
N ASN A 326 -2.02 10.54 -9.63
CA ASN A 326 -1.30 11.78 -9.27
C ASN A 326 0.21 11.56 -9.00
N THR A 327 0.68 10.31 -9.08
CA THR A 327 2.08 9.91 -8.98
C THR A 327 2.57 9.37 -10.34
N SER A 328 3.47 10.11 -10.98
CA SER A 328 4.15 9.66 -12.19
C SER A 328 5.35 8.80 -11.81
N ASN A 329 5.58 7.69 -12.51
CA ASN A 329 6.74 6.80 -12.29
C ASN A 329 8.04 7.34 -12.91
N ASP A 330 8.08 8.62 -13.30
CA ASP A 330 9.23 9.26 -13.94
C ASP A 330 10.20 9.87 -12.91
N ILE A 331 11.49 9.92 -13.25
CA ILE A 331 12.52 10.52 -12.38
C ILE A 331 12.53 12.03 -12.62
N THR A 332 11.96 12.79 -11.69
CA THR A 332 11.93 14.26 -11.77
C THR A 332 13.14 14.89 -11.09
N MET A 333 13.41 16.15 -11.44
CA MET A 333 14.41 16.97 -10.75
C MET A 333 14.09 17.12 -9.26
N GLU A 334 12.80 17.19 -8.91
CA GLU A 334 12.33 17.29 -7.53
C GLU A 334 12.67 16.03 -6.75
N ASN A 335 12.45 14.85 -7.33
CA ASN A 335 12.84 13.57 -6.72
C ASN A 335 14.36 13.54 -6.46
N VAL A 336 15.18 13.94 -7.44
CA VAL A 336 16.64 13.98 -7.27
C VAL A 336 17.07 14.99 -6.21
N LEU A 337 16.48 16.18 -6.18
CA LEU A 337 16.79 17.18 -5.15
C LEU A 337 16.40 16.69 -3.76
N HIS A 338 15.23 16.06 -3.63
CA HIS A 338 14.78 15.47 -2.38
C HIS A 338 15.74 14.39 -1.88
N GLU A 339 16.12 13.44 -2.74
CA GLU A 339 17.10 12.39 -2.41
C GLU A 339 18.46 12.97 -2.00
N LEU A 340 18.94 14.01 -2.70
CA LEU A 340 20.18 14.68 -2.32
C LEU A 340 20.07 15.46 -1.01
N GLU A 341 18.89 15.96 -0.65
CA GLU A 341 18.66 16.64 0.63
C GLU A 341 18.73 15.68 1.82
N LEU A 342 18.37 14.41 1.66
CA LEU A 342 18.47 13.40 2.73
C LEU A 342 19.91 13.21 3.25
N TYR A 343 20.91 13.46 2.41
CA TYR A 343 22.32 13.40 2.81
C TYR A 343 22.80 14.65 3.57
N ASN A 344 22.01 15.73 3.64
CA ASN A 344 22.39 16.89 4.43
C ASN A 344 22.17 16.60 5.92
N THR A 345 23.25 16.26 6.62
CA THR A 345 23.30 15.90 8.05
C THR A 345 23.01 17.05 9.03
N GLY A 346 22.40 18.14 8.59
CA GLY A 346 22.15 19.33 9.40
C GLY A 346 20.82 19.27 10.14
N TYR A 347 20.75 18.50 11.23
CA TYR A 347 19.59 18.43 12.13
C TYR A 347 19.87 19.20 13.43
N TYR A 348 19.64 20.51 13.44
CA TYR A 348 19.47 21.27 14.69
C TYR A 348 18.47 22.42 14.47
N LEU A 349 17.59 22.63 15.46
CA LEU A 349 16.50 23.62 15.49
C LEU A 349 17.02 25.05 15.64
N GLY A 350 17.93 25.53 14.78
CA GLY A 350 18.30 26.95 14.66
C GLY A 350 18.81 27.68 15.92
N MET A 351 18.94 27.04 17.08
CA MET A 351 19.35 27.68 18.34
C MET A 351 20.86 27.48 18.54
N PHE A 352 21.70 28.24 17.83
CA PHE A 352 23.15 28.23 18.05
C PHE A 352 23.53 29.28 19.08
N VAL A 353 23.37 28.93 20.35
CA VAL A 353 23.71 29.81 21.48
C VAL A 353 25.21 29.94 21.71
N ASN A 354 26.09 29.13 21.09
CA ASN A 354 27.54 29.22 21.25
C ASN A 354 28.31 28.69 20.03
N SER A 355 29.64 28.85 20.04
CA SER A 355 30.52 28.47 18.93
C SER A 355 30.57 26.96 18.64
N PHE A 356 30.36 26.08 19.63
CA PHE A 356 30.29 24.63 19.39
C PHE A 356 29.03 24.27 18.60
N ALA A 357 27.89 24.85 18.99
CA ALA A 357 26.60 24.61 18.34
C ALA A 357 26.64 24.98 16.84
N VAL A 358 27.36 26.04 16.46
CA VAL A 358 27.54 26.45 15.05
C VAL A 358 28.19 25.35 14.19
N PHE A 359 29.17 24.61 14.73
CA PHE A 359 29.79 23.49 13.99
C PHE A 359 28.88 22.26 13.90
N GLN A 360 28.17 21.93 14.98
CA GLN A 360 27.20 20.83 14.99
C GLN A 360 26.03 21.06 14.03
N GLU A 361 25.65 22.32 13.83
CA GLU A 361 24.54 22.73 12.96
C GLU A 361 24.79 22.32 11.47
N CYS A 362 26.05 22.34 11.03
CA CYS A 362 26.46 21.79 9.73
C CYS A 362 26.88 20.30 9.80
N GLY A 363 26.65 19.60 10.91
CA GLY A 363 27.01 18.19 11.09
C GLY A 363 28.52 17.92 11.30
N LEU A 364 29.30 18.91 11.75
CA LEU A 364 30.74 18.75 11.97
C LEU A 364 31.08 18.43 13.43
N TRP A 365 32.03 17.51 13.60
CA TRP A 365 32.75 17.30 14.86
C TRP A 365 34.11 18.00 14.79
N VAL A 366 34.40 18.85 15.77
CA VAL A 366 35.64 19.62 15.83
C VAL A 366 36.55 19.10 16.94
N LEU A 367 37.79 18.80 16.57
CA LEU A 367 38.89 18.48 17.50
C LEU A 367 39.87 19.65 17.46
N THR A 368 40.01 20.35 18.58
CA THR A 368 40.88 21.53 18.68
C THR A 368 41.46 21.65 20.08
N ASP A 369 42.62 22.28 20.18
CA ASP A 369 43.27 22.72 21.41
C ASP A 369 42.82 24.13 21.85
N ALA A 370 42.02 24.82 21.02
CA ALA A 370 41.40 26.10 21.31
C ALA A 370 40.17 25.96 22.23
N SER A 371 39.78 27.06 22.88
CA SER A 371 38.64 27.11 23.81
C SER A 371 37.31 27.09 23.05
N LEU A 372 36.53 26.04 23.26
CA LEU A 372 35.20 25.85 22.67
C LEU A 372 34.16 25.68 23.79
N LEU A 373 33.23 26.64 23.90
CA LEU A 373 32.19 26.62 24.93
C LEU A 373 31.18 25.50 24.61
N LYS A 374 31.03 24.51 25.49
CA LYS A 374 30.14 23.36 25.32
C LYS A 374 29.08 23.35 26.41
N ASP A 375 27.81 23.46 26.04
CA ASP A 375 26.69 23.17 26.94
C ASP A 375 26.16 21.75 26.68
N PHE A 376 25.79 21.06 27.77
CA PHE A 376 25.10 19.78 27.75
C PHE A 376 23.63 20.01 27.37
N ILE A 377 23.29 19.79 26.10
CA ILE A 377 21.90 19.52 25.70
C ILE A 377 21.88 18.13 25.09
N ASP A 378 21.44 17.20 25.93
CA ASP A 378 21.11 15.82 25.61
C ASP A 378 19.63 15.77 25.19
N GLY A 379 19.32 15.15 24.06
CA GLY A 379 17.95 14.68 23.77
C GLY A 379 17.21 15.22 22.53
N ILE A 380 16.97 14.29 21.60
CA ILE A 380 15.75 14.02 20.80
C ILE A 380 15.37 14.93 19.60
N TYR A 381 15.52 14.43 18.37
CA TYR A 381 14.47 13.84 17.48
C TYR A 381 14.99 13.69 16.04
N GLU A 382 15.08 12.46 15.54
CA GLU A 382 15.23 12.13 14.11
C GLU A 382 13.98 11.35 13.65
N SER A 383 13.22 11.92 12.71
CA SER A 383 12.12 11.29 11.96
C SER A 383 11.76 12.27 10.81
N VAL A 384 11.42 11.94 9.55
CA VAL A 384 11.23 10.72 8.74
C VAL A 384 11.32 11.19 7.26
N ALA A 385 11.81 10.36 6.32
CA ALA A 385 11.29 10.22 4.95
C ALA A 385 11.95 9.00 4.28
N PHE A 386 11.24 7.88 4.14
CA PHE A 386 10.53 7.40 2.93
C PHE A 386 11.45 6.93 1.79
N VAL A 387 11.49 5.61 1.54
CA VAL A 387 11.69 5.05 0.19
C VAL A 387 10.86 3.78 0.04
N ASP A 388 10.12 3.81 -1.07
CA ASP A 388 9.34 2.77 -1.72
C ASP A 388 10.16 1.55 -2.13
N ASP A 389 9.46 0.44 -2.26
CA ASP A 389 9.96 -0.89 -2.53
C ASP A 389 9.71 -1.24 -4.01
N TYR A 390 10.65 -1.89 -4.70
CA TYR A 390 10.48 -3.20 -5.36
C TYR A 390 11.51 -3.53 -6.46
N LEU A 391 11.72 -4.84 -6.56
CA LEU A 391 12.57 -5.64 -7.44
C LEU A 391 12.17 -5.65 -8.91
N GLU A 392 13.19 -5.68 -9.77
CA GLU A 392 13.15 -6.26 -11.12
C GLU A 392 13.25 -7.80 -11.05
N GLU A 393 12.45 -8.50 -11.86
CA GLU A 393 12.78 -9.83 -12.38
C GLU A 393 13.22 -9.72 -13.86
N LYS A 394 14.28 -10.45 -14.20
CA LYS A 394 14.90 -10.54 -15.53
C LYS A 394 14.22 -11.59 -16.42
N GLU A 395 14.03 -11.21 -17.68
CA GLU A 395 13.73 -12.07 -18.84
C GLU A 395 14.94 -12.90 -19.33
N GLU A 396 14.66 -13.97 -20.09
CA GLU A 396 15.39 -14.33 -21.34
C GLU A 396 14.51 -15.31 -22.17
N SER A 397 13.92 -14.86 -23.29
CA SER A 397 14.38 -14.96 -24.69
C SER A 397 13.86 -16.17 -25.49
N LEU A 398 13.32 -15.91 -26.69
CA LEU A 398 13.74 -16.53 -27.97
C LEU A 398 13.03 -15.84 -29.15
N VAL A 399 13.83 -15.56 -30.19
CA VAL A 399 13.51 -14.88 -31.44
C VAL A 399 12.96 -15.87 -32.46
N ASP A 400 11.98 -15.48 -33.27
CA ASP A 400 11.86 -15.97 -34.65
C ASP A 400 11.29 -14.90 -35.61
N LEU A 401 12.00 -14.74 -36.74
CA LEU A 401 11.67 -13.87 -37.88
C LEU A 401 10.50 -14.45 -38.70
N TYR A 402 9.68 -13.62 -39.37
CA TYR A 402 9.46 -13.66 -40.83
C TYR A 402 8.44 -12.61 -41.33
N ASP A 403 8.91 -11.90 -42.37
CA ASP A 403 8.31 -11.40 -43.62
C ASP A 403 6.96 -10.63 -43.74
N PHE A 404 7.01 -9.63 -44.61
CA PHE A 404 5.93 -8.73 -45.02
C PHE A 404 5.24 -9.23 -46.31
N SER A 405 3.91 -9.15 -46.41
CA SER A 405 3.23 -8.53 -47.57
C SER A 405 1.70 -8.44 -47.46
N VAL A 406 1.20 -7.23 -47.74
CA VAL A 406 0.01 -6.82 -48.52
C VAL A 406 -1.42 -7.08 -48.01
N SER A 407 -2.01 -5.96 -47.57
CA SER A 407 -3.40 -5.46 -47.57
C SER A 407 -4.59 -6.43 -47.46
N ASN A 408 -5.01 -6.62 -46.20
CA ASN A 408 -6.41 -6.68 -45.75
C ASN A 408 -6.58 -5.60 -44.65
N PRO A 409 -7.82 -5.17 -44.31
CA PRO A 409 -8.01 -4.23 -43.19
C PRO A 409 -7.32 -4.75 -41.93
N ARG A 410 -6.41 -3.96 -41.38
CA ARG A 410 -5.51 -4.37 -40.28
C ARG A 410 -6.28 -4.38 -38.96
N VAL A 411 -6.11 -5.46 -38.19
CA VAL A 411 -6.72 -5.63 -36.87
C VAL A 411 -5.80 -5.10 -35.77
N ARG A 412 -6.29 -4.13 -34.99
CA ARG A 412 -5.66 -3.56 -33.80
C ARG A 412 -5.75 -4.51 -32.61
N LYS A 413 -4.61 -4.88 -32.02
CA LYS A 413 -4.55 -5.88 -30.93
C LYS A 413 -3.65 -5.46 -29.77
N HIS A 414 -2.76 -4.50 -29.97
CA HIS A 414 -1.73 -4.12 -28.99
C HIS A 414 -2.08 -2.80 -28.29
N PHE A 415 -2.61 -2.90 -27.07
CA PHE A 415 -3.05 -1.76 -26.24
C PHE A 415 -2.32 -1.72 -24.88
N PRO A 416 -1.00 -1.49 -24.85
CA PRO A 416 -0.25 -1.41 -23.60
C PRO A 416 -0.51 -0.09 -22.87
N GLU A 417 -0.19 -0.03 -21.58
CA GLU A 417 -0.11 1.21 -20.80
C GLU A 417 1.30 1.85 -20.88
N THR A 418 2.33 1.01 -20.96
CA THR A 418 3.74 1.38 -21.18
C THR A 418 4.20 0.84 -22.53
N TRP A 419 4.68 1.74 -23.41
CA TRP A 419 5.12 1.38 -24.75
C TRP A 419 6.63 1.13 -24.84
N ILE A 420 7.44 2.05 -24.30
CA ILE A 420 8.91 1.96 -24.34
C ILE A 420 9.42 1.84 -22.91
N TRP A 421 10.21 0.80 -22.66
CA TRP A 421 10.95 0.57 -21.43
C TRP A 421 12.29 -0.06 -21.78
N LEU A 422 13.28 0.77 -22.09
CA LEU A 422 14.55 0.33 -22.66
C LEU A 422 15.72 1.05 -22.00
N ASP A 423 16.81 0.33 -21.79
CA ASP A 423 18.12 0.89 -21.54
C ASP A 423 19.02 0.71 -22.78
N THR A 424 19.95 1.65 -23.00
CA THR A 424 20.90 1.56 -24.11
C THR A 424 22.24 2.14 -23.73
N ASN A 425 23.32 1.48 -24.17
CA ASN A 425 24.67 2.02 -24.05
C ASN A 425 25.06 2.71 -25.35
N MET A 426 25.38 4.00 -25.24
CA MET A 426 25.71 4.85 -26.38
C MET A 426 27.08 4.54 -27.00
N GLY A 427 27.99 3.88 -26.25
CA GLY A 427 29.38 3.63 -26.69
C GLY A 427 30.03 4.90 -27.24
N SER A 428 30.84 4.81 -28.29
CA SER A 428 31.45 6.00 -28.92
C SER A 428 30.47 7.00 -29.59
N LYS A 429 29.15 6.76 -29.57
CA LYS A 429 28.14 7.60 -30.23
C LYS A 429 27.58 8.64 -29.27
N ILE A 430 27.26 9.83 -29.81
CA ILE A 430 26.53 10.89 -29.11
C ILE A 430 25.07 11.03 -29.60
N TYR A 431 24.72 10.28 -30.65
CA TYR A 431 23.37 10.20 -31.21
C TYR A 431 23.03 8.75 -31.52
N GLN A 432 21.79 8.36 -31.22
CA GLN A 432 21.23 7.05 -31.58
C GLN A 432 19.77 7.21 -31.98
N GLU A 433 19.33 6.40 -32.94
CA GLU A 433 17.99 6.44 -33.49
C GLU A 433 17.39 5.03 -33.38
N PHE A 434 16.19 4.95 -32.81
CA PHE A 434 15.45 3.71 -32.60
C PHE A 434 14.21 3.71 -33.46
N ASP A 435 14.11 2.75 -34.38
CA ASP A 435 12.88 2.52 -35.11
C ASP A 435 11.91 1.73 -34.23
N VAL A 436 10.80 2.35 -33.87
CA VAL A 436 9.75 1.77 -33.04
C VAL A 436 8.42 1.78 -33.77
N THR A 437 7.57 0.81 -33.45
CA THR A 437 6.22 0.72 -34.03
C THR A 437 5.22 1.26 -33.01
N VAL A 438 4.43 2.26 -33.40
CA VAL A 438 3.45 2.91 -32.52
C VAL A 438 2.38 1.89 -32.08
N PRO A 439 1.95 1.83 -30.81
CA PRO A 439 0.91 0.90 -30.39
C PRO A 439 -0.44 1.19 -31.06
N ASP A 440 -1.38 0.26 -30.93
CA ASP A 440 -2.69 0.39 -31.57
C ASP A 440 -3.68 1.31 -30.80
N SER A 441 -3.27 1.79 -29.63
CA SER A 441 -4.00 2.74 -28.80
C SER A 441 -4.11 4.11 -29.48
N ILE A 442 -5.31 4.69 -29.45
CA ILE A 442 -5.55 6.06 -29.90
C ILE A 442 -5.40 6.97 -28.69
N THR A 443 -4.20 7.47 -28.50
CA THR A 443 -3.78 8.18 -27.28
C THR A 443 -2.60 9.10 -27.59
N SER A 444 -2.12 9.82 -26.57
CA SER A 444 -0.86 10.55 -26.64
C SER A 444 0.17 9.85 -25.76
N TRP A 445 1.33 9.52 -26.34
CA TRP A 445 2.44 8.88 -25.66
C TRP A 445 3.42 9.95 -25.18
N ILE A 446 3.73 9.97 -23.89
CA ILE A 446 4.72 10.88 -23.30
C ILE A 446 6.01 10.10 -23.11
N ALA A 447 7.08 10.54 -23.77
CA ALA A 447 8.41 9.95 -23.66
C ALA A 447 9.34 10.80 -22.79
N THR A 448 10.03 10.14 -21.87
CA THR A 448 11.03 10.69 -20.96
C THR A 448 12.26 9.80 -20.95
N ALA A 449 13.40 10.37 -20.56
CA ALA A 449 14.65 9.63 -20.48
C ALA A 449 15.61 10.24 -19.46
N PHE A 450 16.49 9.40 -18.95
CA PHE A 450 17.64 9.81 -18.16
C PHE A 450 18.92 9.22 -18.74
N VAL A 451 20.05 9.88 -18.48
CA VAL A 451 21.38 9.46 -18.95
C VAL A 451 22.34 9.41 -17.77
N ILE A 452 23.22 8.41 -17.73
CA ILE A 452 24.25 8.23 -16.72
C ILE A 452 25.59 8.02 -17.43
N SER A 453 26.62 8.70 -16.95
CA SER A 453 28.00 8.55 -17.43
C SER A 453 28.95 8.58 -16.24
N GLU A 454 30.11 7.95 -16.35
CA GLU A 454 31.11 7.96 -15.27
C GLU A 454 31.62 9.39 -14.99
N ASP A 455 31.85 10.20 -16.02
CA ASP A 455 32.45 11.54 -15.87
C ASP A 455 31.45 12.66 -15.56
N LEU A 456 30.29 12.68 -16.23
CA LEU A 456 29.29 13.74 -16.05
C LEU A 456 28.13 13.35 -15.13
N GLY A 457 28.06 12.08 -14.70
CA GLY A 457 27.01 11.56 -13.82
C GLY A 457 25.63 11.50 -14.50
N LEU A 458 24.59 11.71 -13.69
CA LEU A 458 23.18 11.71 -14.09
C LEU A 458 22.82 12.97 -14.91
N GLY A 459 21.93 12.79 -15.88
CA GLY A 459 21.24 13.84 -16.62
C GLY A 459 19.79 13.43 -16.86
N LEU A 460 18.87 14.40 -16.77
CA LEU A 460 17.44 14.17 -16.98
C LEU A 460 16.94 14.96 -18.20
N THR A 461 15.89 14.45 -18.83
CA THR A 461 15.17 15.19 -19.88
C THR A 461 14.44 16.37 -19.25
N THR A 462 14.62 17.58 -19.79
CA THR A 462 14.01 18.79 -19.21
C THR A 462 12.54 18.98 -19.55
N VAL A 463 12.11 18.47 -20.72
CA VAL A 463 10.73 18.54 -21.20
C VAL A 463 10.37 17.20 -21.85
N PRO A 464 9.35 16.49 -21.35
CA PRO A 464 8.86 15.27 -21.98
C PRO A 464 8.43 15.51 -23.43
N VAL A 465 8.61 14.51 -24.30
CA VAL A 465 8.27 14.63 -25.72
C VAL A 465 7.02 13.80 -26.03
N GLU A 466 6.01 14.45 -26.57
CA GLU A 466 4.70 13.85 -26.87
C GLU A 466 4.63 13.33 -28.31
N LEU A 467 4.10 12.12 -28.49
CA LEU A 467 3.69 11.56 -29.78
C LEU A 467 2.19 11.26 -29.76
N GLN A 468 1.43 11.91 -30.65
CA GLN A 468 0.00 11.66 -30.78
C GLN A 468 -0.26 10.49 -31.74
N ALA A 469 -0.79 9.38 -31.21
CA ALA A 469 -1.26 8.25 -32.00
C ALA A 469 -2.75 8.43 -32.32
N PHE A 470 -3.05 8.79 -33.57
CA PHE A 470 -4.42 9.09 -33.98
C PHE A 470 -4.74 8.58 -35.38
N GLN A 471 -5.97 8.09 -35.54
CA GLN A 471 -6.56 7.81 -36.85
C GLN A 471 -7.94 8.46 -36.93
N PRO A 472 -8.31 9.05 -38.08
CA PRO A 472 -9.55 9.82 -38.21
C PRO A 472 -10.81 8.95 -38.20
N PHE A 473 -10.68 7.65 -38.49
CA PHE A 473 -11.78 6.69 -38.45
C PHE A 473 -11.36 5.50 -37.60
N PHE A 474 -12.13 5.20 -36.54
CA PHE A 474 -11.84 4.08 -35.65
C PHE A 474 -13.06 3.58 -34.90
N ILE A 475 -12.93 2.36 -34.38
CA ILE A 475 -13.91 1.75 -33.48
C ILE A 475 -13.37 1.61 -32.05
N PHE A 476 -14.27 1.72 -31.08
CA PHE A 476 -14.01 1.51 -29.67
C PHE A 476 -14.97 0.44 -29.14
N LEU A 477 -14.45 -0.52 -28.37
CA LEU A 477 -15.26 -1.56 -27.73
C LEU A 477 -15.44 -1.23 -26.25
N ASN A 478 -16.68 -0.99 -25.85
CA ASN A 478 -17.06 -0.84 -24.46
C ASN A 478 -17.32 -2.23 -23.85
N LEU A 479 -16.31 -2.80 -23.20
CA LEU A 479 -16.34 -4.16 -22.62
C LEU A 479 -16.29 -4.09 -21.09
N PRO A 480 -17.10 -4.88 -20.37
CA PRO A 480 -16.93 -5.05 -18.94
C PRO A 480 -15.62 -5.78 -18.63
N TYR A 481 -15.06 -5.55 -17.43
CA TYR A 481 -13.83 -6.21 -16.97
C TYR A 481 -13.94 -7.74 -16.97
N SER A 482 -15.05 -8.27 -16.44
CA SER A 482 -15.34 -9.70 -16.45
C SER A 482 -16.85 -9.97 -16.53
N VAL A 483 -17.21 -11.14 -17.05
CA VAL A 483 -18.58 -11.68 -17.09
C VAL A 483 -18.59 -13.13 -16.62
N ILE A 484 -19.74 -13.65 -16.20
CA ILE A 484 -19.90 -15.05 -15.80
C ILE A 484 -20.40 -15.85 -17.01
N ARG A 485 -19.94 -17.11 -17.15
CA ARG A 485 -20.38 -18.01 -18.22
C ARG A 485 -21.91 -18.14 -18.27
N GLY A 486 -22.49 -17.98 -19.46
CA GLY A 486 -23.94 -18.05 -19.67
C GLY A 486 -24.70 -16.74 -19.46
N GLU A 487 -24.08 -15.70 -18.92
CA GLU A 487 -24.62 -14.33 -18.96
C GLU A 487 -24.60 -13.78 -20.40
N GLU A 488 -25.44 -12.79 -20.68
CA GLU A 488 -25.50 -12.16 -22.00
C GLU A 488 -25.16 -10.68 -21.81
N PHE A 489 -24.19 -10.16 -22.55
CA PHE A 489 -23.83 -8.75 -22.47
C PHE A 489 -23.98 -8.07 -23.83
N ALA A 490 -24.39 -6.81 -23.83
CA ALA A 490 -24.37 -6.01 -25.04
C ALA A 490 -22.96 -5.47 -25.27
N LEU A 491 -22.29 -6.01 -26.28
CA LEU A 491 -21.06 -5.42 -26.81
C LEU A 491 -21.42 -4.14 -27.56
N GLU A 492 -21.14 -3.00 -26.96
CA GLU A 492 -21.28 -1.70 -27.61
C GLU A 492 -20.00 -1.37 -28.38
N VAL A 493 -20.17 -1.22 -29.70
CA VAL A 493 -19.13 -0.82 -30.64
C VAL A 493 -19.41 0.63 -31.03
N THR A 494 -18.62 1.56 -30.51
CA THR A 494 -18.72 2.97 -30.88
C THR A 494 -17.79 3.27 -32.04
N ILE A 495 -18.34 3.80 -33.13
CA ILE A 495 -17.62 4.17 -34.33
C ILE A 495 -17.43 5.69 -34.32
N PHE A 496 -16.19 6.14 -34.44
CA PHE A 496 -15.85 7.56 -34.54
C PHE A 496 -15.44 7.88 -35.97
N ASN A 497 -16.05 8.92 -36.53
CA ASN A 497 -15.78 9.44 -37.85
C ASN A 497 -15.39 10.92 -37.79
N TYR A 498 -14.08 11.19 -37.77
CA TYR A 498 -13.50 12.52 -37.88
C TYR A 498 -13.20 12.92 -39.35
N LEU A 499 -13.80 12.23 -40.34
CA LEU A 499 -13.78 12.64 -41.74
C LEU A 499 -14.83 13.74 -41.97
N LYS A 500 -14.68 14.48 -43.08
CA LYS A 500 -15.57 15.59 -43.48
C LYS A 500 -16.91 15.14 -44.08
N ASP A 501 -17.03 13.86 -44.40
CA ASP A 501 -18.21 13.30 -45.05
C ASP A 501 -18.85 12.24 -44.13
N ALA A 502 -20.18 12.21 -44.13
CA ALA A 502 -20.92 11.14 -43.48
C ALA A 502 -20.69 9.83 -44.22
N THR A 503 -20.45 8.75 -43.47
CA THR A 503 -20.01 7.47 -44.03
C THR A 503 -20.93 6.35 -43.56
N GLU A 504 -21.39 5.53 -44.50
CA GLU A 504 -22.08 4.28 -44.18
C GLU A 504 -21.05 3.20 -43.86
N VAL A 505 -21.14 2.64 -42.67
CA VAL A 505 -20.17 1.69 -42.10
C VAL A 505 -20.84 0.35 -41.85
N ASN A 506 -20.20 -0.70 -42.34
CA ASN A 506 -20.58 -2.08 -42.12
C ASN A 506 -19.70 -2.71 -41.02
N VAL A 507 -20.30 -3.05 -39.88
CA VAL A 507 -19.63 -3.62 -38.70
C VAL A 507 -19.90 -5.12 -38.62
N ILE A 508 -18.84 -5.92 -38.50
CA ILE A 508 -18.86 -7.38 -38.48
C ILE A 508 -18.13 -7.88 -37.23
N ILE A 509 -18.75 -8.81 -36.49
CA ILE A 509 -18.09 -9.57 -35.42
C ILE A 509 -17.65 -10.92 -35.96
N GLU A 510 -16.39 -11.29 -35.72
CA GLU A 510 -15.86 -12.60 -36.12
C GLU A 510 -16.52 -13.73 -35.31
N LYS A 511 -16.99 -14.78 -35.98
CA LYS A 511 -17.62 -15.92 -35.31
C LYS A 511 -16.57 -16.77 -34.58
N SER A 512 -16.87 -17.19 -33.37
CA SER A 512 -16.06 -18.12 -32.58
C SER A 512 -16.92 -19.23 -31.99
N ALA A 513 -16.35 -20.39 -31.70
CA ALA A 513 -17.03 -21.42 -30.92
C ALA A 513 -17.12 -21.07 -29.42
N GLN A 514 -16.33 -20.07 -28.96
CA GLN A 514 -16.22 -19.67 -27.56
C GLN A 514 -17.33 -18.72 -27.11
N PHE A 515 -18.11 -18.17 -28.04
CA PHE A 515 -19.25 -17.29 -27.75
C PHE A 515 -20.30 -17.34 -28.86
N GLU A 516 -21.53 -17.01 -28.52
CA GLU A 516 -22.67 -16.94 -29.44
C GLU A 516 -23.17 -15.50 -29.59
N ILE A 517 -23.59 -15.12 -30.80
CA ILE A 517 -24.16 -13.80 -31.11
C ILE A 517 -25.68 -13.98 -31.25
N LEU A 518 -26.47 -13.30 -30.41
CA LEU A 518 -27.90 -13.58 -30.21
C LEU A 518 -28.85 -12.81 -31.16
N MET A 519 -28.40 -12.48 -32.38
CA MET A 519 -29.18 -11.70 -33.36
C MET A 519 -29.72 -12.59 -34.49
N THR A 520 -31.01 -12.45 -34.81
CA THR A 520 -31.70 -13.14 -35.91
C THR A 520 -32.62 -12.18 -36.65
N SER A 521 -32.14 -11.60 -37.75
CA SER A 521 -32.94 -10.78 -38.65
C SER A 521 -33.87 -11.64 -39.52
N ASN A 522 -35.12 -11.18 -39.73
CA ASN A 522 -36.14 -11.84 -40.55
C ASN A 522 -35.90 -11.78 -42.07
N GLU A 523 -34.78 -11.21 -42.54
CA GLU A 523 -34.43 -11.18 -43.95
C GLU A 523 -33.71 -12.47 -44.36
N ILE A 524 -34.13 -13.06 -45.47
CA ILE A 524 -33.72 -14.38 -45.99
C ILE A 524 -32.18 -14.51 -46.21
N ASN A 525 -31.43 -13.40 -46.17
CA ASN A 525 -29.97 -13.33 -46.33
C ASN A 525 -29.23 -12.53 -45.24
N ALA A 526 -29.90 -12.01 -44.21
CA ALA A 526 -29.23 -11.18 -43.23
C ALA A 526 -28.63 -12.03 -42.11
N THR A 527 -27.32 -11.89 -41.92
CA THR A 527 -26.57 -12.70 -40.98
C THR A 527 -26.30 -11.91 -39.70
N GLY A 528 -26.80 -12.38 -38.54
CA GLY A 528 -26.78 -11.65 -37.25
C GLY A 528 -25.40 -11.25 -36.68
N HIS A 529 -24.30 -11.51 -37.39
CA HIS A 529 -22.96 -11.08 -37.03
C HIS A 529 -22.53 -9.78 -37.73
N GLN A 530 -23.43 -9.14 -38.48
CA GLN A 530 -23.16 -7.94 -39.27
C GLN A 530 -24.27 -6.89 -39.07
N GLN A 531 -23.89 -5.62 -38.91
CA GLN A 531 -24.80 -4.47 -38.83
C GLN A 531 -24.27 -3.29 -39.63
N THR A 532 -25.17 -2.50 -40.22
CA THR A 532 -24.84 -1.26 -40.95
C THR A 532 -25.27 -0.04 -40.14
N ALA A 533 -24.42 0.98 -40.10
CA ALA A 533 -24.69 2.24 -39.40
C ALA A 533 -24.22 3.43 -40.23
N LEU A 534 -25.07 4.46 -40.33
CA LEU A 534 -24.69 5.74 -40.93
C LEU A 534 -24.03 6.62 -39.86
N VAL A 535 -22.74 6.90 -40.01
CA VAL A 535 -21.96 7.70 -39.06
C VAL A 535 -21.83 9.14 -39.60
N PRO A 536 -22.28 10.17 -38.88
CA PRO A 536 -22.18 11.55 -39.34
C PRO A 536 -20.73 12.01 -39.50
N SER A 537 -20.53 13.09 -40.27
CA SER A 537 -19.24 13.79 -40.35
C SER A 537 -18.88 14.39 -38.99
N GLU A 538 -17.59 14.31 -38.61
CA GLU A 538 -17.06 14.83 -37.34
C GLU A 538 -17.87 14.41 -36.10
N GLY A 539 -18.36 13.16 -36.10
CA GLY A 539 -19.20 12.62 -35.05
C GLY A 539 -18.99 11.13 -34.81
N GLY A 540 -19.90 10.50 -34.08
CA GLY A 540 -19.85 9.07 -33.81
C GLY A 540 -21.23 8.43 -33.72
N ALA A 541 -21.26 7.11 -33.86
CA ALA A 541 -22.47 6.29 -33.72
C ALA A 541 -22.11 4.96 -33.05
N SER A 542 -23.01 4.42 -32.23
CA SER A 542 -22.82 3.12 -31.58
C SER A 542 -23.72 2.05 -32.22
N VAL A 543 -23.20 0.83 -32.34
CA VAL A 543 -23.98 -0.38 -32.65
C VAL A 543 -23.84 -1.39 -31.51
N LEU A 544 -24.89 -2.16 -31.25
CA LEU A 544 -24.96 -3.09 -30.12
C LEU A 544 -25.04 -4.53 -30.63
N PHE A 545 -24.19 -5.40 -30.09
CA PHE A 545 -24.24 -6.84 -30.36
C PHE A 545 -24.44 -7.61 -29.05
N PRO A 546 -25.57 -8.33 -28.87
CA PRO A 546 -25.74 -9.20 -27.72
C PRO A 546 -24.87 -10.46 -27.87
N VAL A 547 -23.94 -10.66 -26.93
CA VAL A 547 -22.96 -11.76 -26.93
C VAL A 547 -23.12 -12.62 -25.68
N ARG A 548 -23.08 -13.93 -25.86
CA ARG A 548 -23.12 -14.93 -24.78
C ARG A 548 -21.85 -15.79 -24.80
N PRO A 549 -20.95 -15.69 -23.81
CA PRO A 549 -19.78 -16.54 -23.72
C PRO A 549 -20.14 -17.95 -23.24
N THR A 550 -19.52 -18.95 -23.85
CA THR A 550 -19.74 -20.38 -23.54
C THR A 550 -18.52 -21.01 -22.85
N HIS A 551 -17.33 -20.45 -23.04
CA HIS A 551 -16.07 -20.96 -22.49
C HIS A 551 -15.58 -20.12 -21.31
N LEU A 552 -14.75 -20.72 -20.44
CA LEU A 552 -14.13 -20.04 -19.30
C LEU A 552 -12.75 -19.50 -19.68
N GLY A 553 -12.29 -18.46 -18.98
CA GLY A 553 -10.99 -17.81 -19.20
C GLY A 553 -11.07 -16.60 -20.13
N GLU A 554 -9.92 -16.21 -20.69
CA GLU A 554 -9.85 -15.06 -21.60
C GLU A 554 -10.33 -15.42 -23.01
N ILE A 555 -11.35 -14.72 -23.49
CA ILE A 555 -11.91 -14.91 -24.83
C ILE A 555 -11.59 -13.71 -25.71
N PRO A 556 -10.93 -13.88 -26.87
CA PRO A 556 -10.72 -12.81 -27.84
C PRO A 556 -12.00 -12.51 -28.63
N ILE A 557 -12.39 -11.24 -28.66
CA ILE A 557 -13.49 -10.71 -29.46
C ILE A 557 -12.90 -9.81 -30.54
N THR A 558 -13.06 -10.19 -31.82
CA THR A 558 -12.63 -9.40 -32.97
C THR A 558 -13.84 -8.73 -33.64
N VAL A 559 -13.76 -7.41 -33.80
CA VAL A 559 -14.77 -6.59 -34.48
C VAL A 559 -14.11 -5.84 -35.64
N THR A 560 -14.76 -5.81 -36.80
CA THR A 560 -14.28 -5.15 -38.01
C THR A 560 -15.34 -4.17 -38.52
N ALA A 561 -14.99 -2.91 -38.71
CA ALA A 561 -15.83 -1.89 -39.31
C ALA A 561 -15.26 -1.48 -40.67
N THR A 562 -16.08 -1.59 -41.72
CA THR A 562 -15.67 -1.36 -43.12
C THR A 562 -16.60 -0.37 -43.79
N SER A 563 -16.03 0.60 -44.48
CA SER A 563 -16.75 1.51 -45.37
C SER A 563 -15.96 1.68 -46.67
N PRO A 564 -16.56 2.23 -47.75
CA PRO A 564 -15.83 2.50 -48.99
C PRO A 564 -14.64 3.46 -48.81
N ALA A 565 -14.69 4.35 -47.82
CA ALA A 565 -13.68 5.39 -47.59
C ALA A 565 -12.64 5.02 -46.51
N ALA A 566 -13.02 4.21 -45.52
CA ALA A 566 -12.17 3.85 -44.38
C ALA A 566 -12.57 2.51 -43.76
N SER A 567 -11.65 1.87 -43.06
CA SER A 567 -11.91 0.63 -42.32
C SER A 567 -11.03 0.56 -41.07
N ASP A 568 -11.54 -0.03 -39.99
CA ASP A 568 -10.80 -0.31 -38.76
C ASP A 568 -11.24 -1.67 -38.20
N ALA A 569 -10.35 -2.37 -37.52
CA ALA A 569 -10.68 -3.62 -36.84
C ALA A 569 -9.95 -3.69 -35.50
N ILE A 570 -10.56 -4.31 -34.49
CA ILE A 570 -10.04 -4.38 -33.12
C ILE A 570 -10.29 -5.77 -32.53
N THR A 571 -9.28 -6.33 -31.85
CA THR A 571 -9.43 -7.51 -30.98
C THR A 571 -9.19 -7.10 -29.54
N ARG A 572 -10.15 -7.38 -28.65
CA ARG A 572 -9.98 -7.27 -27.19
C ARG A 572 -10.33 -8.58 -26.50
N ARG A 573 -9.71 -8.84 -25.35
CA ARG A 573 -10.00 -10.04 -24.55
C ARG A 573 -10.98 -9.68 -23.43
N ILE A 574 -11.96 -10.56 -23.21
CA ILE A 574 -12.87 -10.50 -22.07
C ILE A 574 -12.62 -11.68 -21.14
N LEU A 575 -12.56 -11.44 -19.82
CA LEU A 575 -12.41 -12.49 -18.82
C LEU A 575 -13.76 -13.12 -18.48
N VAL A 576 -13.90 -14.42 -18.71
CA VAL A 576 -15.11 -15.19 -18.35
C VAL A 576 -14.86 -16.05 -17.12
N LYS A 577 -15.58 -15.74 -16.03
CA LYS A 577 -15.53 -16.46 -14.75
C LYS A 577 -16.55 -17.60 -14.72
N ALA A 578 -16.27 -18.61 -13.91
CA ALA A 578 -17.22 -19.69 -13.64
C ALA A 578 -18.33 -19.22 -12.70
N GLU A 579 -19.53 -19.76 -12.85
CA GLU A 579 -20.64 -19.52 -11.93
C GLU A 579 -20.38 -20.10 -10.53
N GLY A 580 -21.18 -19.72 -9.53
CA GLY A 580 -21.08 -20.25 -8.17
C GLY A 580 -19.93 -19.66 -7.33
N ILE A 581 -19.62 -20.31 -6.21
CA ILE A 581 -18.63 -19.84 -5.22
C ILE A 581 -17.32 -20.62 -5.39
N GLU A 582 -16.20 -19.93 -5.59
CA GLU A 582 -14.87 -20.53 -5.68
C GLU A 582 -14.43 -21.10 -4.32
N LYS A 583 -13.82 -22.28 -4.35
CA LYS A 583 -13.26 -23.00 -3.20
C LYS A 583 -11.84 -23.46 -3.53
N LEU A 584 -10.96 -23.35 -2.54
CA LEU A 584 -9.57 -23.79 -2.60
C LEU A 584 -9.33 -24.91 -1.59
N TYR A 585 -8.80 -26.02 -2.06
CA TYR A 585 -8.29 -27.13 -1.26
C TYR A 585 -6.78 -27.25 -1.45
N SER A 586 -6.05 -27.42 -0.35
CA SER A 586 -4.60 -27.62 -0.39
C SER A 586 -4.20 -28.78 0.52
N GLN A 587 -3.31 -29.65 0.05
CA GLN A 587 -2.72 -30.71 0.85
C GLN A 587 -1.24 -30.85 0.54
N SER A 588 -0.39 -30.76 1.56
CA SER A 588 1.06 -30.89 1.42
C SER A 588 1.61 -32.17 2.03
N ILE A 589 2.74 -32.63 1.50
CA ILE A 589 3.54 -33.74 2.04
C ILE A 589 4.98 -33.30 2.16
N LEU A 590 5.61 -33.66 3.29
CA LEU A 590 7.06 -33.54 3.46
C LEU A 590 7.73 -34.84 3.01
N LEU A 591 8.64 -34.72 2.05
CA LEU A 591 9.50 -35.77 1.53
C LEU A 591 10.87 -35.61 2.19
N ASP A 592 11.14 -36.49 3.15
CA ASP A 592 12.40 -36.54 3.90
C ASP A 592 13.28 -37.67 3.32
N LEU A 593 14.42 -37.31 2.74
CA LEU A 593 15.42 -38.22 2.17
C LEU A 593 16.76 -38.09 2.90
N THR A 594 16.76 -37.69 4.18
CA THR A 594 18.00 -37.56 4.97
C THR A 594 18.47 -38.85 5.63
N ASP A 595 17.64 -39.88 5.71
CA ASP A 595 18.07 -41.20 6.17
C ASP A 595 18.88 -41.93 5.08
N ASN A 596 20.07 -42.43 5.45
CA ASN A 596 21.03 -43.14 4.58
C ASN A 596 20.52 -44.48 3.97
N LYS A 597 19.24 -44.80 4.10
CA LYS A 597 18.61 -45.92 3.42
C LYS A 597 18.03 -45.37 2.11
N GLN A 598 18.48 -45.88 0.97
CA GLN A 598 17.86 -45.58 -0.34
C GLN A 598 16.37 -45.97 -0.30
N GLN A 599 15.52 -45.05 0.14
CA GLN A 599 14.08 -45.22 0.18
C GLN A 599 13.48 -44.34 -0.89
N THR A 600 12.87 -44.99 -1.87
CA THR A 600 11.89 -44.32 -2.73
C THR A 600 10.63 -44.19 -1.90
N THR A 601 10.36 -43.00 -1.38
CA THR A 601 9.13 -42.74 -0.64
C THR A 601 8.02 -42.50 -1.65
N LEU A 602 7.11 -43.47 -1.80
CA LEU A 602 5.88 -43.31 -2.57
C LEU A 602 4.77 -42.82 -1.63
N LYS A 603 4.18 -41.67 -1.96
CA LYS A 603 2.99 -41.13 -1.28
C LYS A 603 1.91 -40.84 -2.30
N THR A 604 0.67 -41.09 -1.93
CA THR A 604 -0.49 -40.80 -2.77
C THR A 604 -1.30 -39.68 -2.12
N LEU A 605 -1.62 -38.66 -2.90
CA LEU A 605 -2.58 -37.62 -2.55
C LEU A 605 -3.85 -37.85 -3.35
N SER A 606 -5.00 -37.78 -2.69
CA SER A 606 -6.29 -37.97 -3.35
C SER A 606 -7.27 -36.86 -2.97
N PHE A 607 -8.02 -36.40 -3.96
CA PHE A 607 -9.12 -35.45 -3.77
C PHE A 607 -10.32 -35.87 -4.61
N SER A 608 -11.52 -35.75 -4.04
CA SER A 608 -12.80 -36.02 -4.71
C SER A 608 -13.64 -34.75 -4.74
N PHE A 609 -14.15 -34.40 -5.90
CA PHE A 609 -14.99 -33.22 -6.07
C PHE A 609 -16.37 -33.43 -5.41
N PRO A 610 -16.94 -32.41 -4.75
CA PRO A 610 -18.31 -32.52 -4.24
C PRO A 610 -19.34 -32.59 -5.40
N PRO A 611 -20.54 -33.16 -5.17
CA PRO A 611 -21.51 -33.41 -6.25
C PRO A 611 -22.11 -32.15 -6.88
N ASN A 612 -21.94 -30.98 -6.26
CA ASN A 612 -22.45 -29.68 -6.71
C ASN A 612 -21.38 -28.79 -7.36
N VAL A 613 -20.27 -29.38 -7.83
CA VAL A 613 -19.23 -28.66 -8.58
C VAL A 613 -19.74 -28.17 -9.93
N VAL A 614 -19.25 -26.99 -10.31
CA VAL A 614 -19.49 -26.36 -11.59
C VAL A 614 -18.54 -26.95 -12.64
N SER A 615 -19.10 -27.61 -13.64
CA SER A 615 -18.32 -28.28 -14.68
C SER A 615 -17.41 -27.32 -15.45
N GLY A 616 -16.14 -27.66 -15.56
CA GLY A 616 -15.09 -26.88 -16.23
C GLY A 616 -14.40 -25.84 -15.33
N SER A 617 -14.86 -25.65 -14.08
CA SER A 617 -14.22 -24.75 -13.11
C SER A 617 -13.03 -25.37 -12.40
N GLU A 618 -12.85 -26.69 -12.52
CA GLU A 618 -11.87 -27.47 -11.81
C GLU A 618 -10.46 -27.19 -12.32
N ARG A 619 -9.55 -26.85 -11.41
CA ARG A 619 -8.13 -26.63 -11.69
C ARG A 619 -7.30 -27.37 -10.65
N VAL A 620 -6.36 -28.20 -11.11
CA VAL A 620 -5.49 -28.99 -10.25
C VAL A 620 -4.04 -28.60 -10.52
N GLN A 621 -3.32 -28.23 -9.47
CA GLN A 621 -1.93 -27.80 -9.54
C GLN A 621 -1.10 -28.58 -8.52
N ILE A 622 0.12 -28.92 -8.88
CA ILE A 622 1.11 -29.51 -7.98
C ILE A 622 2.31 -28.58 -7.89
N THR A 623 2.75 -28.34 -6.66
CA THR A 623 3.90 -27.48 -6.35
C THR A 623 4.97 -28.26 -5.62
N ALA A 624 6.24 -27.95 -5.84
CA ALA A 624 7.38 -28.59 -5.18
C ALA A 624 8.46 -27.58 -4.80
N ILE A 625 9.03 -27.74 -3.60
CA ILE A 625 10.08 -26.86 -3.06
C ILE A 625 11.06 -27.60 -2.16
N GLY A 626 12.32 -27.15 -2.08
CA GLY A 626 13.43 -27.83 -1.41
C GLY A 626 13.78 -27.34 0.00
N ASP A 627 12.99 -26.45 0.56
CA ASP A 627 13.23 -25.86 1.87
C ASP A 627 11.97 -25.88 2.74
N ILE A 628 12.16 -26.07 4.05
CA ILE A 628 11.04 -26.13 4.99
C ILE A 628 10.29 -24.82 4.98
N LEU A 629 10.95 -23.65 4.98
CA LEU A 629 10.27 -22.34 4.91
C LEU A 629 10.14 -21.83 3.47
N GLY A 630 10.53 -22.62 2.47
CA GLY A 630 10.54 -22.20 1.08
C GLY A 630 9.18 -21.71 0.57
N SER A 631 8.07 -22.35 0.95
CA SER A 631 6.73 -21.88 0.53
C SER A 631 6.37 -20.52 1.15
N SER A 632 6.79 -20.27 2.40
CA SER A 632 6.66 -18.98 3.08
C SER A 632 7.59 -17.91 2.47
N ILE A 633 8.73 -18.33 1.89
CA ILE A 633 9.70 -17.46 1.21
C ILE A 633 9.32 -17.19 -0.27
N ASN A 634 8.61 -18.08 -0.99
CA ASN A 634 8.10 -17.69 -2.32
C ASN A 634 6.82 -16.86 -2.21
N GLY A 635 6.04 -17.07 -1.16
CA GLY A 635 4.98 -16.16 -0.75
C GLY A 635 5.50 -14.87 -0.10
N LEU A 636 6.73 -14.43 -0.40
CA LEU A 636 7.39 -13.28 0.23
C LEU A 636 6.53 -12.02 0.16
N ASP A 637 5.92 -11.70 -0.98
CA ASP A 637 5.03 -10.53 -1.10
C ASP A 637 3.74 -10.66 -0.25
N SER A 638 3.40 -11.89 0.17
CA SER A 638 2.28 -12.17 1.07
C SER A 638 2.65 -12.21 2.56
N LEU A 639 3.92 -12.39 2.93
CA LEU A 639 4.38 -12.53 4.33
C LEU A 639 5.44 -11.51 4.78
N ILE A 640 6.38 -11.12 3.91
CA ILE A 640 7.18 -9.88 4.04
C ILE A 640 6.34 -8.75 3.46
N ARG A 641 5.48 -8.22 4.33
CA ARG A 641 4.60 -7.10 4.02
C ARG A 641 5.06 -5.86 4.75
N MET A 642 4.86 -4.72 4.11
CA MET A 642 4.99 -3.42 4.76
C MET A 642 4.01 -3.39 5.95
N PRO A 643 4.46 -3.05 7.16
CA PRO A 643 3.56 -2.86 8.28
C PRO A 643 2.63 -1.65 8.08
N TYR A 644 1.32 -1.87 8.20
CA TYR A 644 0.27 -0.86 8.08
C TYR A 644 -0.90 -1.16 9.02
N GLY A 645 -1.82 -0.21 9.12
CA GLY A 645 -3.01 -0.34 9.98
C GLY A 645 -2.77 0.18 11.39
N CYS A 646 -3.65 -0.19 12.30
CA CYS A 646 -3.56 0.12 13.73
C CYS A 646 -2.41 -0.66 14.40
N GLY A 647 -2.04 -0.34 15.65
CA GLY A 647 -0.84 -0.91 16.30
C GLY A 647 -0.80 -2.45 16.29
N GLU A 648 -1.96 -3.08 16.48
CA GLU A 648 -2.05 -4.54 16.36
C GLU A 648 -1.75 -5.05 14.94
N GLN A 649 -2.35 -4.47 13.90
CA GLN A 649 -2.12 -4.85 12.48
C GLN A 649 -0.70 -4.55 12.01
N ASN A 650 -0.14 -3.46 12.51
CA ASN A 650 1.24 -3.09 12.25
C ASN A 650 2.17 -4.20 12.77
N MET A 651 2.00 -4.65 14.01
CA MET A 651 2.82 -5.71 14.60
C MET A 651 2.66 -7.09 13.94
N ILE A 652 1.49 -7.36 13.38
CA ILE A 652 1.20 -8.59 12.62
C ILE A 652 2.08 -8.71 11.39
N ASN A 653 2.25 -7.60 10.67
CA ASN A 653 3.09 -7.54 9.48
C ASN A 653 4.57 -7.36 9.88
N PHE A 654 4.86 -6.75 11.03
CA PHE A 654 6.22 -6.55 11.52
C PHE A 654 6.92 -7.86 11.91
N ALA A 655 6.27 -8.74 12.67
CA ALA A 655 6.93 -9.93 13.23
C ALA A 655 7.46 -10.94 12.18
N PRO A 656 6.71 -11.28 11.09
CA PRO A 656 7.22 -12.16 10.04
C PRO A 656 8.49 -11.66 9.36
N ASN A 657 8.66 -10.34 9.19
CA ASN A 657 9.88 -9.75 8.62
C ASN A 657 11.13 -10.17 9.42
N ILE A 658 11.04 -10.18 10.76
CA ILE A 658 12.14 -10.58 11.64
C ILE A 658 12.48 -12.06 11.45
N TYR A 659 11.50 -12.95 11.52
CA TYR A 659 11.75 -14.40 11.53
C TYR A 659 12.24 -14.92 10.18
N VAL A 660 11.72 -14.37 9.08
CA VAL A 660 12.20 -14.71 7.74
C VAL A 660 13.63 -14.21 7.55
N LEU A 661 13.94 -12.97 7.97
CA LEU A 661 15.29 -12.41 7.89
C LEU A 661 16.29 -13.21 8.75
N ASP A 662 15.92 -13.54 9.99
CA ASP A 662 16.75 -14.33 10.91
C ASP A 662 17.03 -15.73 10.36
N TYR A 663 16.03 -16.39 9.80
CA TYR A 663 16.19 -17.69 9.16
C TYR A 663 17.16 -17.64 7.96
N LEU A 664 16.95 -16.70 7.04
CA LEU A 664 17.78 -16.55 5.84
C LEU A 664 19.22 -16.15 6.18
N THR A 665 19.39 -15.32 7.21
CA THR A 665 20.69 -14.94 7.77
C THR A 665 21.43 -16.18 8.31
N LYS A 666 20.77 -16.97 9.16
CA LYS A 666 21.34 -18.22 9.71
C LYS A 666 21.67 -19.25 8.64
N LYS A 667 20.84 -19.35 7.59
CA LYS A 667 21.08 -20.25 6.45
C LYS A 667 22.09 -19.71 5.43
N LYS A 668 22.61 -18.49 5.59
CA LYS A 668 23.56 -17.82 4.68
C LYS A 668 23.04 -17.73 3.24
N GLN A 669 21.77 -17.40 3.09
CA GLN A 669 21.06 -17.36 1.79
C GLN A 669 20.25 -16.07 1.62
N LEU A 670 20.52 -15.08 2.46
CA LEU A 670 19.93 -13.76 2.38
C LEU A 670 20.53 -12.99 1.19
N THR A 671 19.68 -12.52 0.28
CA THR A 671 20.07 -11.59 -0.78
C THR A 671 20.06 -10.15 -0.25
N GLU A 672 20.92 -9.29 -0.78
CA GLU A 672 21.04 -7.90 -0.30
C GLU A 672 19.73 -7.12 -0.50
N ASN A 673 19.03 -7.35 -1.62
CA ASN A 673 17.76 -6.69 -1.86
C ASN A 673 16.69 -7.10 -0.83
N LEU A 674 16.57 -8.40 -0.54
CA LEU A 674 15.60 -8.89 0.44
C LEU A 674 15.94 -8.41 1.86
N ARG A 675 17.23 -8.29 2.16
CA ARG A 675 17.74 -7.69 3.39
C ARG A 675 17.28 -6.23 3.50
N GLU A 676 17.60 -5.39 2.52
CA GLU A 676 17.25 -3.97 2.56
C GLU A 676 15.74 -3.74 2.60
N LYS A 677 14.96 -4.52 1.85
CA LYS A 677 13.50 -4.51 1.90
C LYS A 677 12.96 -4.85 3.30
N ALA A 678 13.37 -5.97 3.88
CA ALA A 678 12.94 -6.38 5.22
C ALA A 678 13.38 -5.35 6.30
N LEU A 679 14.60 -4.81 6.18
CA LEU A 679 15.09 -3.75 7.06
C LEU A 679 14.28 -2.46 6.93
N SER A 680 13.97 -2.03 5.70
CA SER A 680 13.13 -0.86 5.43
C SER A 680 11.73 -1.03 6.05
N PHE A 681 11.09 -2.18 5.82
CA PHE A 681 9.78 -2.50 6.40
C PHE A 681 9.79 -2.55 7.93
N MET A 682 10.83 -3.12 8.54
CA MET A 682 10.98 -3.09 9.99
C MET A 682 11.20 -1.65 10.51
N ARG A 683 12.03 -0.81 9.86
CA ARG A 683 12.21 0.59 10.29
C ARG A 683 10.90 1.39 10.22
N GLN A 684 10.17 1.26 9.11
CA GLN A 684 8.88 1.92 8.92
C GLN A 684 7.83 1.40 9.91
N GLY A 685 7.75 0.08 10.13
CA GLY A 685 6.84 -0.52 11.10
C GLY A 685 7.16 -0.14 12.54
N TYR A 686 8.45 -0.03 12.90
CA TYR A 686 8.87 0.49 14.20
C TYR A 686 8.40 1.93 14.40
N GLN A 687 8.71 2.83 13.47
CA GLN A 687 8.30 4.23 13.55
C GLN A 687 6.78 4.39 13.62
N ARG A 688 6.04 3.59 12.86
CA ARG A 688 4.58 3.59 12.89
C ARG A 688 4.03 3.07 14.22
N GLU A 689 4.63 2.03 14.80
CA GLU A 689 4.19 1.49 16.09
C GLU A 689 4.33 2.52 17.22
N LEU A 690 5.33 3.40 17.16
CA LEU A 690 5.52 4.47 18.15
C LEU A 690 4.34 5.45 18.21
N LEU A 691 3.56 5.60 17.12
CA LEU A 691 2.33 6.39 17.11
C LEU A 691 1.24 5.79 18.02
N TYR A 692 1.35 4.50 18.32
CA TYR A 692 0.43 3.75 19.16
C TYR A 692 0.97 3.52 20.58
N GLN A 693 2.16 4.07 20.88
CA GLN A 693 2.64 4.17 22.25
C GLN A 693 1.93 5.32 22.98
N ARG A 694 1.37 5.01 24.15
CA ARG A 694 0.67 5.95 25.01
C ARG A 694 1.65 6.72 25.90
N ASP A 695 1.17 7.79 26.51
CA ASP A 695 1.97 8.66 27.38
C ASP A 695 2.54 7.93 28.61
N ASP A 696 1.86 6.88 29.08
CA ASP A 696 2.29 6.03 30.19
C ASP A 696 3.31 4.93 29.78
N GLY A 697 3.66 4.85 28.49
CA GLY A 697 4.62 3.88 27.92
C GLY A 697 4.00 2.56 27.47
N SER A 698 2.69 2.38 27.64
CA SER A 698 1.96 1.21 27.15
C SER A 698 1.60 1.33 25.67
N PHE A 699 1.34 0.20 25.03
CA PHE A 699 0.82 0.14 23.65
C PHE A 699 -0.66 -0.25 23.64
N SER A 700 -1.43 0.35 22.73
CA SER A 700 -2.81 -0.01 22.43
C SER A 700 -3.03 0.02 20.91
N ALA A 701 -4.19 -0.42 20.42
CA ALA A 701 -4.44 -0.45 18.98
C ALA A 701 -4.46 0.97 18.36
N PHE A 702 -4.99 1.96 19.08
CA PHE A 702 -5.14 3.34 18.60
C PHE A 702 -4.39 4.38 19.46
N GLY A 703 -3.38 3.95 20.22
CA GLY A 703 -2.59 4.85 21.05
C GLY A 703 -3.42 5.59 22.09
N ASN A 704 -3.26 6.91 22.19
CA ASN A 704 -3.95 7.72 23.20
C ASN A 704 -5.47 7.86 22.97
N ASP A 705 -6.01 7.43 21.83
CA ASP A 705 -7.47 7.41 21.58
C ASP A 705 -8.19 6.29 22.37
N ASP A 706 -7.47 5.24 22.76
CA ASP A 706 -8.01 4.19 23.61
C ASP A 706 -8.11 4.65 25.08
N PRO A 707 -9.00 4.08 25.90
CA PRO A 707 -9.06 4.43 27.33
C PRO A 707 -7.86 3.91 28.13
N SER A 708 -7.24 2.81 27.72
CA SER A 708 -6.12 2.14 28.41
C SER A 708 -5.26 1.32 27.45
N GLY A 709 -3.97 1.17 27.76
CA GLY A 709 -3.08 0.25 27.04
C GLY A 709 -3.27 -1.20 27.43
N SER A 710 -2.88 -2.13 26.54
CA SER A 710 -2.97 -3.57 26.81
C SER A 710 -1.63 -4.13 27.28
N THR A 711 -1.63 -4.91 28.38
CA THR A 711 -0.42 -5.62 28.83
C THR A 711 -0.02 -6.73 27.88
N TRP A 712 -0.98 -7.38 27.21
CA TRP A 712 -0.69 -8.36 26.18
C TRP A 712 0.02 -7.71 24.97
N LEU A 713 -0.57 -6.65 24.40
CA LEU A 713 -0.01 -5.98 23.22
C LEU A 713 1.35 -5.35 23.54
N SER A 714 1.45 -4.67 24.69
CA SER A 714 2.72 -4.07 25.14
C SER A 714 3.83 -5.11 25.29
N ALA A 715 3.51 -6.30 25.80
CA ALA A 715 4.48 -7.40 25.90
C ALA A 715 4.83 -8.02 24.54
N PHE A 716 3.89 -8.04 23.59
CA PHE A 716 4.14 -8.49 22.22
C PHE A 716 5.04 -7.51 21.45
N VAL A 717 4.74 -6.21 21.51
CA VAL A 717 5.57 -5.14 20.94
C VAL A 717 6.98 -5.17 21.53
N LEU A 718 7.09 -5.20 22.87
CA LEU A 718 8.37 -5.29 23.57
C LEU A 718 9.21 -6.47 23.08
N ARG A 719 8.59 -7.66 22.95
CA ARG A 719 9.28 -8.85 22.45
C ARG A 719 9.74 -8.68 21.01
N CYS A 720 8.89 -8.19 20.12
CA CYS A 720 9.23 -8.02 18.71
C CYS A 720 10.35 -7.00 18.53
N PHE A 721 10.33 -5.88 19.27
CA PHE A 721 11.42 -4.90 19.22
C PHE A 721 12.74 -5.49 19.72
N LEU A 722 12.71 -6.27 20.81
CA LEU A 722 13.89 -6.98 21.30
C LEU A 722 14.41 -8.06 20.34
N GLU A 723 13.51 -8.64 19.52
CA GLU A 723 13.87 -9.59 18.46
C GLU A 723 14.40 -8.89 17.20
N ALA A 724 13.97 -7.65 16.93
CA ALA A 724 14.39 -6.82 15.80
C ALA A 724 15.69 -6.03 16.04
N ASP A 725 16.05 -5.80 17.31
CA ASP A 725 17.22 -5.03 17.77
C ASP A 725 18.57 -5.42 17.11
N PRO A 726 18.86 -6.71 16.79
CA PRO A 726 20.08 -7.06 16.05
C PRO A 726 20.12 -6.54 14.61
N TYR A 727 18.98 -6.10 14.06
CA TYR A 727 18.78 -5.75 12.65
C TYR A 727 18.50 -4.25 12.45
N ILE A 728 17.76 -3.61 13.36
CA ILE A 728 17.39 -2.19 13.32
C ILE A 728 17.66 -1.51 14.66
N VAL A 729 17.92 -0.20 14.63
CA VAL A 729 18.14 0.58 15.86
C VAL A 729 16.80 0.78 16.58
N ILE A 730 16.72 0.34 17.82
CA ILE A 730 15.56 0.52 18.70
C ILE A 730 15.93 1.45 19.86
N ASP A 731 15.13 2.49 20.11
CA ASP A 731 15.33 3.38 21.25
C ASP A 731 15.12 2.63 22.58
N GLN A 732 16.16 2.62 23.41
CA GLN A 732 16.14 1.98 24.74
C GLN A 732 15.12 2.61 25.68
N ASN A 733 14.84 3.90 25.55
CA ASN A 733 13.85 4.59 26.38
C ASN A 733 12.44 4.06 26.10
N VAL A 734 12.11 3.77 24.84
CA VAL A 734 10.84 3.13 24.46
C VAL A 734 10.70 1.78 25.16
N LEU A 735 11.73 0.93 25.07
CA LEU A 735 11.75 -0.38 25.73
C LEU A 735 11.62 -0.26 27.26
N HIS A 736 12.36 0.69 27.86
CA HIS A 736 12.37 0.89 29.31
C HIS A 736 11.02 1.37 29.85
N ARG A 737 10.37 2.33 29.16
CA ARG A 737 9.03 2.81 29.54
C ARG A 737 8.00 1.69 29.49
N THR A 738 7.99 0.92 28.40
CA THR A 738 7.07 -0.23 28.25
C THR A 738 7.32 -1.31 29.30
N TYR A 739 8.59 -1.63 29.59
CA TYR A 739 8.95 -2.54 30.67
C TYR A 739 8.44 -2.06 32.04
N THR A 740 8.68 -0.79 32.36
CA THR A 740 8.31 -0.18 33.65
C THR A 740 6.79 -0.23 33.84
N TRP A 741 6.04 0.08 32.78
CA TRP A 741 4.59 0.01 32.80
C TRP A 741 4.09 -1.43 32.98
N LEU A 742 4.65 -2.41 32.25
CA LEU A 742 4.31 -3.82 32.42
C LEU A 742 4.54 -4.29 33.87
N LYS A 743 5.71 -3.99 34.44
CA LYS A 743 6.07 -4.37 35.82
C LYS A 743 5.12 -3.74 36.85
N GLY A 744 4.64 -2.52 36.60
CA GLY A 744 3.62 -1.85 37.43
C GLY A 744 2.26 -2.56 37.49
N HIS A 745 1.98 -3.47 36.55
CA HIS A 745 0.74 -4.25 36.48
C HIS A 745 0.89 -5.70 36.99
N GLN A 746 2.00 -6.02 37.66
CA GLN A 746 2.19 -7.28 38.36
C GLN A 746 1.55 -7.25 39.75
N LYS A 747 0.78 -8.29 40.11
CA LYS A 747 0.24 -8.48 41.46
C LYS A 747 1.32 -9.05 42.39
N SER A 748 1.08 -8.97 43.71
CA SER A 748 2.00 -9.49 44.74
C SER A 748 2.21 -11.01 44.71
N ASN A 749 1.32 -11.76 44.06
CA ASN A 749 1.48 -13.20 43.83
C ASN A 749 2.27 -13.53 42.55
N GLY A 750 2.73 -12.52 41.78
CA GLY A 750 3.44 -12.69 40.52
C GLY A 750 2.56 -12.73 39.27
N GLU A 751 1.23 -12.68 39.40
CA GLU A 751 0.26 -12.71 38.30
C GLU A 751 0.15 -11.34 37.62
N PHE A 752 0.06 -11.32 36.29
CA PHE A 752 -0.26 -10.10 35.52
C PHE A 752 -1.74 -10.05 35.15
N TRP A 753 -2.29 -8.84 35.03
CA TRP A 753 -3.64 -8.59 34.55
C TRP A 753 -3.61 -7.58 33.38
N ASP A 754 -4.64 -7.58 32.54
CA ASP A 754 -4.73 -6.67 31.39
C ASP A 754 -5.79 -5.57 31.65
N PRO A 755 -5.39 -4.28 31.76
CA PRO A 755 -6.33 -3.16 31.84
C PRO A 755 -6.88 -2.74 30.48
N GLY A 756 -6.25 -3.16 29.38
CA GLY A 756 -6.55 -2.74 28.03
C GLY A 756 -7.45 -3.72 27.28
N ARG A 757 -7.80 -3.33 26.07
CA ARG A 757 -8.48 -4.20 25.10
C ARG A 757 -7.52 -4.47 23.94
N VAL A 758 -7.40 -5.76 23.59
CA VAL A 758 -6.87 -6.17 22.29
C VAL A 758 -8.06 -6.35 21.35
N ILE A 759 -8.07 -5.61 20.24
CA ILE A 759 -9.17 -5.60 19.27
C ILE A 759 -9.21 -6.93 18.52
N HIS A 760 -8.05 -7.42 18.12
CA HIS A 760 -7.85 -8.69 17.47
C HIS A 760 -7.56 -9.75 18.53
N SER A 761 -8.61 -10.26 19.17
CA SER A 761 -8.40 -11.17 20.30
C SER A 761 -7.79 -12.51 19.92
N GLU A 762 -7.86 -12.86 18.63
CA GLU A 762 -7.16 -13.95 17.96
C GLU A 762 -5.63 -13.73 18.00
N LEU A 763 -5.16 -12.49 18.17
CA LEU A 763 -3.77 -12.20 18.49
C LEU A 763 -3.36 -12.68 19.87
N GLN A 764 -4.28 -12.87 20.80
CA GLN A 764 -3.95 -13.42 22.12
C GLN A 764 -3.85 -14.96 22.10
N GLY A 765 -4.15 -15.58 20.96
CA GLY A 765 -4.20 -17.03 20.78
C GLY A 765 -5.42 -17.65 21.45
N GLY A 766 -5.19 -18.71 22.22
CA GLY A 766 -6.22 -19.48 22.94
C GLY A 766 -6.81 -18.86 24.21
N ASN A 767 -6.89 -19.66 25.26
CA ASN A 767 -7.55 -19.30 26.53
C ASN A 767 -6.99 -18.01 27.16
N LYS A 768 -7.85 -17.04 27.46
CA LYS A 768 -7.52 -15.70 28.00
C LYS A 768 -7.35 -15.67 29.53
N SER A 769 -6.82 -16.76 30.09
CA SER A 769 -6.60 -16.87 31.53
C SER A 769 -5.50 -15.90 32.00
N PRO A 770 -5.59 -15.31 33.21
CA PRO A 770 -4.46 -14.56 33.79
C PRO A 770 -3.16 -15.38 33.84
N VAL A 771 -3.28 -16.70 33.90
CA VAL A 771 -2.16 -17.64 33.85
C VAL A 771 -1.45 -17.65 32.48
N THR A 772 -2.20 -17.67 31.38
CA THR A 772 -1.62 -17.64 30.02
C THR A 772 -0.98 -16.30 29.72
N LEU A 773 -1.63 -15.20 30.12
CA LEU A 773 -1.08 -13.85 30.02
C LEU A 773 0.26 -13.74 30.79
N THR A 774 0.30 -14.25 32.02
CA THR A 774 1.52 -14.24 32.84
C THR A 774 2.65 -15.04 32.18
N ALA A 775 2.37 -16.24 31.66
CA ALA A 775 3.35 -17.04 30.94
C ALA A 775 3.89 -16.32 29.70
N TYR A 776 3.01 -15.67 28.94
CA TYR A 776 3.38 -14.89 27.77
C TYR A 776 4.29 -13.71 28.13
N ILE A 777 3.89 -12.88 29.09
CA ILE A 777 4.65 -11.69 29.53
C ILE A 777 6.04 -12.10 30.05
N VAL A 778 6.15 -13.18 30.82
CA VAL A 778 7.44 -13.69 31.32
C VAL A 778 8.39 -14.01 30.18
N THR A 779 7.91 -14.60 29.08
CA THR A 779 8.76 -14.89 27.91
C THR A 779 9.29 -13.62 27.23
N SER A 780 8.47 -12.56 27.17
CA SER A 780 8.89 -11.25 26.64
C SER A 780 9.92 -10.57 27.55
N LEU A 781 9.68 -10.57 28.87
CA LEU A 781 10.54 -9.94 29.86
C LEU A 781 11.93 -10.60 29.97
N LEU A 782 12.04 -11.90 29.70
CA LEU A 782 13.32 -12.61 29.72
C LEU A 782 14.33 -12.03 28.73
N ARG A 783 13.89 -11.64 27.52
CA ARG A 783 14.79 -11.04 26.53
C ARG A 783 15.30 -9.66 26.94
N TYR A 784 14.52 -8.92 27.72
CA TYR A 784 14.91 -7.60 28.23
C TYR A 784 16.07 -7.69 29.25
N LYS A 785 16.39 -8.88 29.79
CA LYS A 785 17.57 -9.09 30.66
C LYS A 785 18.90 -8.73 30.02
N ASN A 786 18.99 -8.76 28.68
CA ASN A 786 20.19 -8.33 27.97
C ASN A 786 20.50 -6.83 28.18
N TYR A 787 19.45 -6.03 28.42
CA TYR A 787 19.55 -4.59 28.69
C TYR A 787 19.67 -4.28 30.19
N GLN A 788 18.90 -4.99 31.01
CA GLN A 788 18.90 -4.81 32.45
C GLN A 788 19.05 -6.17 33.16
N PRO A 789 20.29 -6.59 33.48
CA PRO A 789 20.57 -7.93 34.03
C PRO A 789 19.87 -8.24 35.36
N ASN A 790 19.51 -7.21 36.13
CA ASN A 790 18.91 -7.31 37.46
C ASN A 790 17.37 -7.47 37.45
N ILE A 791 16.74 -7.72 36.30
CA ILE A 791 15.29 -7.92 36.23
C ILE A 791 14.90 -9.20 36.97
N ASP A 792 14.08 -9.02 38.02
CA ASP A 792 13.48 -10.13 38.76
C ASP A 792 12.11 -10.51 38.19
N VAL A 793 12.04 -11.73 37.65
CA VAL A 793 10.81 -12.42 37.20
C VAL A 793 10.45 -13.60 38.12
N GLN A 794 11.17 -13.80 39.22
CA GLN A 794 11.07 -14.99 40.06
C GLN A 794 9.68 -15.14 40.68
N GLU A 795 9.02 -14.05 41.07
CA GLU A 795 7.66 -14.08 41.59
C GLU A 795 6.66 -14.65 40.56
N SER A 796 6.75 -14.22 39.30
CA SER A 796 5.92 -14.77 38.22
C SER A 796 6.29 -16.21 37.89
N VAL A 797 7.57 -16.59 37.97
CA VAL A 797 7.99 -17.98 37.77
C VAL A 797 7.43 -18.88 38.87
N ASN A 798 7.51 -18.45 40.13
CA ASN A 798 6.94 -19.18 41.27
C ASN A 798 5.41 -19.34 41.12
N PHE A 799 4.72 -18.30 40.62
CA PHE A 799 3.31 -18.37 40.30
C PHE A 799 3.03 -19.45 39.24
N LEU A 800 3.74 -19.45 38.12
CA LEU A 800 3.56 -20.43 37.04
C LEU A 800 3.89 -21.86 37.49
N GLU A 801 4.93 -22.05 38.32
CA GLU A 801 5.25 -23.35 38.92
C GLU A 801 4.14 -23.82 39.87
N SER A 802 3.57 -22.90 40.66
CA SER A 802 2.46 -23.23 41.56
C SER A 802 1.20 -23.65 40.80
N GLU A 803 0.86 -22.95 39.72
CA GLU A 803 -0.29 -23.29 38.86
C GLU A 803 -0.05 -24.60 38.10
N PHE A 804 1.17 -24.87 37.64
CA PHE A 804 1.52 -26.17 37.07
C PHE A 804 1.31 -27.32 38.08
N ASN A 805 1.77 -27.16 39.32
CA ASN A 805 1.58 -28.17 40.37
C ASN A 805 0.11 -28.37 40.77
N ARG A 806 -0.76 -27.35 40.60
CA ARG A 806 -2.22 -27.47 40.83
C ARG A 806 -2.92 -28.31 39.76
N GLY A 807 -2.27 -28.56 38.62
CA GLY A 807 -2.77 -29.35 37.51
C GLY A 807 -3.54 -28.52 36.50
N ILE A 808 -3.03 -28.46 35.26
CA ILE A 808 -3.62 -27.69 34.16
C ILE A 808 -4.35 -28.66 33.22
N SER A 809 -5.65 -28.47 33.01
CA SER A 809 -6.45 -29.29 32.09
C SER A 809 -6.30 -28.87 30.63
N ASP A 810 -6.22 -27.56 30.38
CA ASP A 810 -6.15 -26.99 29.03
C ASP A 810 -4.75 -27.15 28.40
N ASN A 811 -4.70 -27.74 27.20
CA ASN A 811 -3.44 -28.00 26.48
C ASN A 811 -2.75 -26.71 26.04
N TYR A 812 -3.50 -25.66 25.72
CA TYR A 812 -2.95 -24.36 25.36
C TYR A 812 -2.23 -23.69 26.52
N THR A 813 -2.90 -23.60 27.66
CA THR A 813 -2.31 -23.08 28.89
C THR A 813 -1.06 -23.86 29.30
N LEU A 814 -1.10 -25.20 29.19
CA LEU A 814 0.05 -26.04 29.48
C LEU A 814 1.23 -25.80 28.52
N ALA A 815 0.96 -25.59 27.22
CA ALA A 815 2.00 -25.34 26.22
C ALA A 815 2.74 -24.02 26.47
N LEU A 816 2.01 -22.92 26.74
CA LEU A 816 2.62 -21.63 27.07
C LEU A 816 3.42 -21.69 28.36
N ILE A 817 2.90 -22.34 29.41
CA ILE A 817 3.64 -22.53 30.67
C ILE A 817 4.91 -23.34 30.43
N THR A 818 4.81 -24.43 29.67
CA THR A 818 5.96 -25.27 29.35
C THR A 818 7.05 -24.47 28.64
N TYR A 819 6.66 -23.67 27.65
CA TYR A 819 7.58 -22.81 26.91
C TYR A 819 8.18 -21.71 27.80
N ALA A 820 7.38 -21.06 28.65
CA ALA A 820 7.85 -20.04 29.59
C ALA A 820 8.85 -20.62 30.60
N LEU A 821 8.50 -21.74 31.26
CA LEU A 821 9.39 -22.41 32.21
C LEU A 821 10.68 -22.90 31.54
N SER A 822 10.59 -23.41 30.31
CA SER A 822 11.76 -23.83 29.52
C SER A 822 12.65 -22.64 29.17
N SER A 823 12.06 -21.49 28.81
CA SER A 823 12.80 -20.27 28.48
C SER A 823 13.54 -19.68 29.67
N VAL A 824 12.99 -19.81 30.88
CA VAL A 824 13.63 -19.36 32.13
C VAL A 824 14.69 -20.35 32.64
N GLY A 825 14.63 -21.62 32.21
CA GLY A 825 15.46 -22.68 32.77
C GLY A 825 14.97 -23.20 34.13
N SER A 826 13.65 -23.17 34.38
CA SER A 826 13.06 -23.69 35.63
C SER A 826 13.29 -25.20 35.79
N PRO A 827 13.48 -25.70 37.03
CA PRO A 827 13.60 -27.14 37.30
C PRO A 827 12.32 -27.92 36.93
N LYS A 828 11.16 -27.25 36.88
CA LYS A 828 9.87 -27.86 36.48
C LYS A 828 9.67 -27.96 34.97
N ALA A 829 10.50 -27.29 34.17
CA ALA A 829 10.35 -27.23 32.71
C ALA A 829 10.31 -28.61 32.04
N LYS A 830 11.20 -29.53 32.45
CA LYS A 830 11.28 -30.88 31.88
C LYS A 830 10.06 -31.74 32.25
N GLU A 831 9.55 -31.59 33.46
CA GLU A 831 8.34 -32.26 33.92
C GLU A 831 7.10 -31.76 33.15
N ALA A 832 7.00 -30.44 32.95
CA ALA A 832 5.95 -29.82 32.16
C ALA A 832 6.00 -30.29 30.69
N LEU A 833 7.19 -30.32 30.08
CA LEU A 833 7.37 -30.79 28.70
C LEU A 833 6.94 -32.26 28.56
N ASN A 834 7.40 -33.14 29.45
CA ASN A 834 6.99 -34.55 29.41
C ASN A 834 5.46 -34.72 29.55
N THR A 835 4.83 -33.90 30.40
CA THR A 835 3.37 -33.91 30.58
C THR A 835 2.66 -33.47 29.31
N LEU A 836 3.15 -32.42 28.64
CA LEU A 836 2.61 -31.93 27.37
C LEU A 836 2.79 -32.96 26.25
N THR A 837 3.98 -33.54 26.12
CA THR A 837 4.30 -34.60 25.14
C THR A 837 3.43 -35.84 25.37
N GLY A 838 3.17 -36.21 26.62
CA GLY A 838 2.29 -37.32 26.98
C GLY A 838 0.81 -37.12 26.63
N ARG A 839 0.37 -35.88 26.37
CA ARG A 839 -0.99 -35.56 25.90
C ARG A 839 -1.12 -35.47 24.38
N ALA A 840 -0.02 -35.64 23.66
CA ALA A 840 -0.04 -35.51 22.21
C ALA A 840 -0.70 -36.73 21.55
N GLU A 841 -1.40 -36.48 20.46
CA GLU A 841 -1.86 -37.51 19.54
C GLU A 841 -0.75 -37.86 18.56
N GLN A 842 -0.67 -39.14 18.19
CA GLN A 842 0.33 -39.65 17.24
C GLN A 842 -0.36 -40.34 16.07
N GLU A 843 -0.08 -39.88 14.86
CA GLU A 843 -0.62 -40.46 13.63
C GLU A 843 0.44 -40.42 12.51
N GLY A 844 0.71 -41.57 11.87
CA GLY A 844 1.57 -41.61 10.68
C GLY A 844 2.99 -41.05 10.85
N GLY A 845 3.57 -41.12 12.06
CA GLY A 845 4.89 -40.54 12.36
C GLY A 845 4.89 -39.02 12.60
N MET A 846 3.71 -38.43 12.78
CA MET A 846 3.47 -37.04 13.18
C MET A 846 2.96 -37.00 14.62
N GLN A 847 3.18 -35.87 15.29
CA GLN A 847 2.72 -35.63 16.65
C GLN A 847 2.03 -34.26 16.73
N PHE A 848 0.84 -34.20 17.32
CA PHE A 848 0.02 -32.99 17.40
C PHE A 848 -0.90 -32.98 18.61
N TRP A 849 -1.63 -31.88 18.82
CA TRP A 849 -2.60 -31.73 19.90
C TRP A 849 -3.95 -31.31 19.32
N VAL A 850 -5.02 -31.76 19.93
CA VAL A 850 -6.40 -31.41 19.55
C VAL A 850 -7.10 -30.75 20.72
N SER A 851 -7.70 -29.59 20.45
CA SER A 851 -8.45 -28.81 21.42
C SER A 851 -9.91 -29.27 21.48
N SER A 852 -10.55 -29.14 22.64
CA SER A 852 -11.93 -29.60 22.88
C SER A 852 -13.02 -28.68 22.31
N VAL A 853 -12.67 -27.68 21.51
CA VAL A 853 -13.62 -26.72 20.92
C VAL A 853 -14.43 -27.41 19.83
N SER A 854 -15.75 -27.17 19.83
CA SER A 854 -16.69 -27.68 18.83
C SER A 854 -16.15 -27.46 17.42
N LYS A 855 -16.21 -28.50 16.57
CA LYS A 855 -15.86 -28.44 15.13
C LYS A 855 -16.75 -27.41 14.43
N LEU A 856 -16.34 -26.16 14.44
CA LEU A 856 -16.94 -25.10 13.66
C LEU A 856 -16.43 -25.26 12.23
N SER A 857 -17.32 -25.68 11.33
CA SER A 857 -17.12 -25.83 9.88
C SER A 857 -16.31 -27.05 9.42
N GLU A 858 -16.69 -27.60 8.25
CA GLU A 858 -16.00 -28.65 7.48
C GLU A 858 -14.74 -28.10 6.78
N SER A 859 -13.88 -27.35 7.49
CA SER A 859 -12.59 -26.91 6.94
C SER A 859 -11.58 -28.05 6.94
N TRP A 860 -10.74 -28.13 5.90
CA TRP A 860 -9.65 -29.10 5.82
C TRP A 860 -8.49 -28.76 6.78
N GLN A 861 -8.36 -27.51 7.22
CA GLN A 861 -7.33 -27.05 8.16
C GLN A 861 -7.73 -27.27 9.64
N PRO A 862 -6.77 -27.67 10.51
CA PRO A 862 -6.99 -27.82 11.94
C PRO A 862 -7.20 -26.46 12.61
N SER A 863 -7.50 -26.47 13.92
CA SER A 863 -7.72 -25.20 14.61
C SER A 863 -6.44 -24.38 14.77
N SER A 864 -6.54 -23.05 14.67
CA SER A 864 -5.44 -22.13 14.95
C SER A 864 -4.81 -22.42 16.32
N LEU A 865 -5.64 -22.83 17.29
CA LEU A 865 -5.19 -23.21 18.63
C LEU A 865 -4.30 -24.46 18.61
N ASP A 866 -4.64 -25.47 17.82
CA ASP A 866 -3.86 -26.70 17.70
C ASP A 866 -2.49 -26.43 17.05
N ILE A 867 -2.46 -25.53 16.06
CA ILE A 867 -1.22 -25.09 15.41
C ILE A 867 -0.32 -24.35 16.41
N GLU A 868 -0.88 -23.45 17.20
CA GLU A 868 -0.14 -22.69 18.22
C GLU A 868 0.42 -23.59 19.34
N VAL A 869 -0.38 -24.55 19.83
CA VAL A 869 0.08 -25.55 20.81
C VAL A 869 1.26 -26.36 20.28
N ALA A 870 1.16 -26.85 19.04
CA ALA A 870 2.24 -27.59 18.41
C ALA A 870 3.49 -26.72 18.21
N ALA A 871 3.34 -25.44 17.87
CA ALA A 871 4.44 -24.52 17.70
C ALA A 871 5.18 -24.23 19.02
N TYR A 872 4.46 -23.98 20.13
CA TYR A 872 5.08 -23.84 21.46
C TYR A 872 5.73 -25.13 21.97
N ALA A 873 5.14 -26.28 21.66
CA ALA A 873 5.75 -27.58 21.98
C ALA A 873 7.07 -27.77 21.20
N LEU A 874 7.10 -27.43 19.90
CA LEU A 874 8.30 -27.49 19.08
C LEU A 874 9.39 -26.54 19.61
N LEU A 875 9.04 -25.30 19.95
CA LEU A 875 9.94 -24.35 20.59
C LEU A 875 10.47 -24.86 21.93
N SER A 876 9.63 -25.51 22.73
CA SER A 876 10.06 -26.11 24.00
C SER A 876 11.07 -27.24 23.76
N HIS A 877 10.82 -28.15 22.81
CA HIS A 877 11.79 -29.20 22.45
C HIS A 877 13.11 -28.62 21.91
N PHE A 878 13.04 -27.52 21.15
CA PHE A 878 14.22 -26.78 20.70
C PHE A 878 15.06 -26.27 21.88
N LEU A 879 14.44 -25.64 22.88
CA LEU A 879 15.14 -25.13 24.08
C LEU A 879 15.80 -26.23 24.91
N HIS A 880 15.26 -27.45 24.89
CA HIS A 880 15.83 -28.64 25.57
C HIS A 880 16.78 -29.45 24.68
N TYR A 881 17.10 -28.98 23.46
CA TYR A 881 17.95 -29.68 22.47
C TYR A 881 17.45 -31.09 22.09
N GLN A 882 16.14 -31.33 22.17
CA GLN A 882 15.47 -32.61 21.83
C GLN A 882 15.03 -32.61 20.36
N VAL A 883 16.00 -32.60 19.43
CA VAL A 883 15.72 -32.48 17.98
C VAL A 883 14.93 -33.68 17.45
N SER A 884 15.26 -34.91 17.88
CA SER A 884 14.56 -36.12 17.44
C SER A 884 13.06 -36.10 17.73
N GLU A 885 12.69 -35.62 18.92
CA GLU A 885 11.32 -35.52 19.41
C GLU A 885 10.56 -34.34 18.78
N GLY A 886 11.27 -33.31 18.32
CA GLY A 886 10.68 -32.17 17.60
C GLY A 886 10.34 -32.49 16.13
N ILE A 887 11.00 -33.45 15.48
CA ILE A 887 10.79 -33.77 14.05
C ILE A 887 9.33 -34.17 13.74
N PRO A 888 8.67 -35.07 14.51
CA PRO A 888 7.26 -35.41 14.29
C PRO A 888 6.31 -34.20 14.36
N ILE A 889 6.59 -33.23 15.22
CA ILE A 889 5.80 -32.01 15.39
C ILE A 889 6.02 -31.07 14.19
N MET A 890 7.28 -30.88 13.80
CA MET A 890 7.66 -30.09 12.62
C MET A 890 7.04 -30.65 11.33
N ARG A 891 6.98 -31.97 11.18
CA ARG A 891 6.31 -32.66 10.06
C ARG A 891 4.83 -32.32 10.01
N TRP A 892 4.17 -32.35 11.17
CA TRP A 892 2.76 -31.98 11.26
C TRP A 892 2.53 -30.51 10.91
N LEU A 893 3.27 -29.59 11.53
CA LEU A 893 3.16 -28.14 11.24
C LEU A 893 3.40 -27.83 9.76
N SER A 894 4.37 -28.49 9.14
CA SER A 894 4.65 -28.31 7.70
C SER A 894 3.49 -28.76 6.82
N ARG A 895 2.73 -29.78 7.24
CA ARG A 895 1.55 -30.28 6.53
C ARG A 895 0.35 -29.34 6.61
N GLN A 896 0.24 -28.52 7.65
CA GLN A 896 -0.93 -27.65 7.87
C GLN A 896 -0.86 -26.31 7.13
N ARG A 897 0.21 -26.04 6.39
CA ARG A 897 0.39 -24.77 5.67
C ARG A 897 -0.55 -24.62 4.48
N ASN A 898 -0.99 -23.38 4.25
CA ASN A 898 -1.75 -23.00 3.07
C ASN A 898 -0.82 -22.78 1.85
N SER A 899 -1.41 -22.55 0.67
CA SER A 899 -0.68 -22.27 -0.58
C SER A 899 0.19 -21.03 -0.57
N LEU A 900 -0.04 -20.09 0.35
CA LEU A 900 0.73 -18.85 0.52
C LEU A 900 1.87 -19.00 1.54
N GLY A 901 2.02 -20.19 2.14
CA GLY A 901 3.07 -20.47 3.12
C GLY A 901 2.78 -20.01 4.55
N GLY A 902 1.57 -19.51 4.82
CA GLY A 902 1.07 -19.19 6.16
C GLY A 902 0.14 -20.26 6.74
N PHE A 903 -0.53 -19.94 7.84
CA PHE A 903 -1.51 -20.79 8.53
C PHE A 903 -2.89 -20.14 8.53
N ALA A 904 -3.82 -20.60 9.37
CA ALA A 904 -5.22 -20.17 9.32
C ALA A 904 -5.41 -18.78 9.93
N SER A 905 -4.64 -18.44 10.97
CA SER A 905 -4.71 -17.18 11.69
C SER A 905 -3.39 -16.39 11.60
N THR A 906 -3.27 -15.37 12.43
CA THR A 906 -2.08 -14.55 12.53
C THR A 906 -1.11 -15.04 13.61
N GLN A 907 -1.59 -15.39 14.82
CA GLN A 907 -0.68 -15.90 15.85
C GLN A 907 -0.14 -17.27 15.55
N ASP A 908 -0.99 -18.18 15.05
CA ASP A 908 -0.52 -19.49 14.64
C ASP A 908 0.56 -19.34 13.55
N THR A 909 0.40 -18.42 12.60
CA THR A 909 1.39 -18.10 11.59
C THR A 909 2.67 -17.53 12.20
N ILE A 910 2.60 -16.53 13.06
CA ILE A 910 3.77 -15.89 13.69
C ILE A 910 4.55 -16.90 14.55
N VAL A 911 3.86 -17.64 15.43
CA VAL A 911 4.49 -18.58 16.35
C VAL A 911 4.99 -19.83 15.59
N ALA A 912 4.24 -20.35 14.62
CA ALA A 912 4.69 -21.48 13.82
C ALA A 912 5.86 -21.12 12.90
N LEU A 913 5.88 -19.93 12.28
CA LEU A 913 7.04 -19.47 11.50
C LEU A 913 8.27 -19.29 12.39
N LYS A 914 8.12 -18.74 13.61
CA LYS A 914 9.21 -18.70 14.58
C LYS A 914 9.70 -20.12 14.96
N ALA A 915 8.78 -21.01 15.29
CA ALA A 915 9.12 -22.39 15.67
C ALA A 915 9.84 -23.14 14.55
N LEU A 916 9.32 -23.04 13.32
CA LEU A 916 9.91 -23.66 12.14
C LEU A 916 11.25 -23.02 11.77
N SER A 917 11.42 -21.70 11.87
CA SER A 917 12.69 -21.03 11.57
C SER A 917 13.79 -21.40 12.57
N GLU A 918 13.52 -21.34 13.88
CA GLU A 918 14.48 -21.72 14.92
C GLU A 918 14.84 -23.20 14.83
N PHE A 919 13.85 -24.07 14.64
CA PHE A 919 14.08 -25.51 14.54
C PHE A 919 14.80 -25.91 13.25
N ALA A 920 14.38 -25.36 12.10
CA ALA A 920 15.01 -25.65 10.81
C ALA A 920 16.45 -25.13 10.73
N ALA A 921 16.82 -24.10 11.51
CA ALA A 921 18.20 -23.63 11.62
C ALA A 921 19.15 -24.73 12.15
N LEU A 922 18.69 -25.64 13.01
CA LEU A 922 19.48 -26.77 13.53
C LEU A 922 19.63 -27.94 12.54
N MET A 923 18.82 -27.96 11.47
CA MET A 923 18.85 -29.04 10.49
C MET A 923 19.92 -28.82 9.42
N ASN A 924 20.76 -29.83 9.18
CA ASN A 924 21.78 -29.77 8.14
C ASN A 924 21.14 -29.96 6.75
N THR A 925 20.96 -28.86 6.02
CA THR A 925 20.42 -28.82 4.65
C THR A 925 21.45 -28.39 3.62
N GLU A 926 22.75 -28.43 3.93
CA GLU A 926 23.82 -27.88 3.09
C GLU A 926 23.96 -28.56 1.71
N ARG A 927 23.47 -29.79 1.56
CA ARG A 927 23.48 -30.53 0.28
C ARG A 927 22.09 -31.08 -0.04
N THR A 928 21.29 -30.28 -0.73
CA THR A 928 20.00 -30.73 -1.30
C THR A 928 20.19 -31.13 -2.77
N ASN A 929 19.80 -32.35 -3.11
CA ASN A 929 19.68 -32.85 -4.47
C ASN A 929 18.54 -33.89 -4.51
N VAL A 930 17.32 -33.41 -4.72
CA VAL A 930 16.08 -34.21 -4.70
C VAL A 930 15.44 -34.16 -6.07
N GLN A 931 15.06 -35.32 -6.59
CA GLN A 931 14.21 -35.45 -7.76
C GLN A 931 12.83 -35.94 -7.33
N VAL A 932 11.82 -35.09 -7.50
CA VAL A 932 10.41 -35.44 -7.24
C VAL A 932 9.76 -35.80 -8.57
N THR A 933 9.20 -37.00 -8.66
CA THR A 933 8.48 -37.50 -9.83
C THR A 933 7.02 -37.68 -9.46
N VAL A 934 6.15 -36.95 -10.16
CA VAL A 934 4.71 -36.92 -9.94
C VAL A 934 4.00 -37.59 -11.12
N THR A 935 3.22 -38.62 -10.82
CA THR A 935 2.41 -39.37 -11.79
C THR A 935 0.93 -39.21 -11.44
N GLY A 936 0.17 -38.54 -12.32
CA GLY A 936 -1.28 -38.48 -12.24
C GLY A 936 -1.97 -39.64 -12.96
N PRO A 937 -3.30 -39.81 -12.81
CA PRO A 937 -4.03 -40.99 -13.30
C PRO A 937 -4.03 -41.14 -14.83
N SER A 938 -3.91 -40.02 -15.55
CA SER A 938 -4.11 -39.91 -16.99
C SER A 938 -2.95 -39.21 -17.72
N SER A 939 -1.85 -38.87 -17.04
CA SER A 939 -0.70 -38.25 -17.69
C SER A 939 0.23 -39.31 -18.30
N PRO A 940 0.46 -39.33 -19.63
CA PRO A 940 1.39 -40.26 -20.27
C PRO A 940 2.86 -39.94 -19.94
N ARG A 941 3.14 -38.74 -19.39
CA ARG A 941 4.49 -38.31 -18.98
C ARG A 941 4.48 -37.88 -17.51
N PRO A 942 5.34 -38.44 -16.65
CA PRO A 942 5.49 -37.98 -15.29
C PRO A 942 6.05 -36.56 -15.25
N VAL A 943 5.48 -35.70 -14.40
CA VAL A 943 6.05 -34.39 -14.09
C VAL A 943 7.27 -34.61 -13.18
N LYS A 944 8.40 -33.97 -13.49
CA LYS A 944 9.65 -34.14 -12.75
C LYS A 944 10.14 -32.78 -12.25
N PHE A 945 10.22 -32.61 -10.94
CA PHE A 945 10.85 -31.46 -10.31
C PHE A 945 12.27 -31.83 -9.89
N ARG A 946 13.24 -30.98 -10.25
CA ARG A 946 14.64 -31.15 -9.85
C ARG A 946 15.01 -30.03 -8.90
N ILE A 947 15.28 -30.41 -7.66
CA ILE A 947 15.60 -29.52 -6.56
C ILE A 947 17.06 -29.74 -6.17
N ASN A 948 17.89 -28.73 -6.35
CA ASN A 948 19.30 -28.71 -6.00
C ASN A 948 19.58 -27.60 -4.97
N THR A 949 20.85 -27.40 -4.61
CA THR A 949 21.22 -26.42 -3.59
C THR A 949 20.97 -24.97 -4.03
N GLN A 950 21.02 -24.69 -5.34
CA GLN A 950 20.82 -23.36 -5.91
C GLN A 950 19.33 -22.98 -6.02
N ASN A 951 18.46 -23.93 -6.34
CA ASN A 951 17.03 -23.68 -6.58
C ASN A 951 16.10 -24.20 -5.46
N ARG A 952 16.64 -24.59 -4.30
CA ARG A 952 15.84 -25.15 -3.19
C ARG A 952 14.79 -24.19 -2.63
N PHE A 953 14.98 -22.88 -2.79
CA PHE A 953 14.02 -21.84 -2.40
C PHE A 953 13.10 -21.42 -3.54
N LEU A 954 13.18 -21.99 -4.74
CA LEU A 954 12.28 -21.66 -5.84
C LEU A 954 11.06 -22.59 -5.81
N LEU A 955 9.85 -22.01 -5.76
CA LEU A 955 8.61 -22.77 -5.88
C LEU A 955 8.40 -23.19 -7.34
N GLN A 956 8.42 -24.49 -7.60
CA GLN A 956 8.15 -25.03 -8.94
C GLN A 956 6.69 -25.49 -9.01
N THR A 957 5.94 -25.06 -10.01
CA THR A 957 4.50 -25.36 -10.17
C THR A 957 4.24 -26.09 -11.50
N ALA A 958 3.32 -27.05 -11.49
CA ALA A 958 2.82 -27.69 -12.71
C ALA A 958 1.30 -27.91 -12.63
N GLU A 959 0.61 -27.71 -13.74
CA GLU A 959 -0.82 -28.04 -13.87
C GLU A 959 -1.02 -29.53 -14.20
N LEU A 960 -2.04 -30.14 -13.61
CA LEU A 960 -2.41 -31.53 -13.82
C LEU A 960 -3.80 -31.61 -14.47
N ALA A 961 -3.98 -32.62 -15.33
CA ALA A 961 -5.30 -32.90 -15.91
C ALA A 961 -6.29 -33.33 -14.81
N VAL A 962 -7.49 -32.75 -14.84
CA VAL A 962 -8.56 -33.07 -13.89
C VAL A 962 -9.16 -34.43 -14.21
N VAL A 963 -9.08 -35.37 -13.26
CA VAL A 963 -9.73 -36.69 -13.31
C VAL A 963 -10.36 -36.95 -11.94
N GLU A 964 -11.51 -37.59 -11.90
CA GLU A 964 -12.23 -37.90 -10.66
C GLU A 964 -12.19 -39.41 -10.36
N PRO A 965 -11.67 -39.85 -9.19
CA PRO A 965 -10.97 -39.05 -8.19
C PRO A 965 -9.59 -38.57 -8.67
N THR A 966 -9.15 -37.40 -8.19
CA THR A 966 -7.82 -36.86 -8.51
C THR A 966 -6.80 -37.55 -7.62
N GLU A 967 -6.20 -38.64 -8.12
CA GLU A 967 -5.16 -39.38 -7.41
C GLU A 967 -3.77 -39.10 -7.99
N VAL A 968 -2.88 -38.58 -7.16
CA VAL A 968 -1.52 -38.19 -7.56
C VAL A 968 -0.50 -39.01 -6.77
N ASN A 969 0.26 -39.82 -7.48
CA ASN A 969 1.37 -40.60 -6.92
C ASN A 969 2.66 -39.79 -7.00
N ILE A 970 3.28 -39.55 -5.86
CA ILE A 970 4.49 -38.76 -5.71
C ILE A 970 5.61 -39.68 -5.23
N SER A 971 6.70 -39.72 -5.98
CA SER A 971 7.91 -40.46 -5.64
C SER A 971 9.10 -39.50 -5.58
N ALA A 972 9.97 -39.67 -4.60
CA ALA A 972 11.16 -38.84 -4.42
C ALA A 972 12.42 -39.70 -4.29
N SER A 973 13.51 -39.24 -4.91
CA SER A 973 14.84 -39.87 -4.82
C SER A 973 15.94 -38.81 -4.71
N GLY A 974 17.07 -39.17 -4.11
CA GLY A 974 18.20 -38.27 -3.88
C GLY A 974 18.49 -38.05 -2.38
N SER A 975 18.98 -36.87 -2.02
CA SER A 975 19.35 -36.51 -0.64
C SER A 975 18.85 -35.11 -0.29
N GLY A 976 18.18 -34.96 0.87
CA GLY A 976 17.66 -33.68 1.37
C GLY A 976 16.16 -33.72 1.67
N PHE A 977 15.53 -32.55 1.68
CA PHE A 977 14.09 -32.39 1.91
C PHE A 977 13.40 -31.80 0.69
N ALA A 978 12.16 -32.19 0.46
CA ALA A 978 11.26 -31.47 -0.43
C ALA A 978 9.83 -31.44 0.14
N ILE A 979 9.13 -30.33 -0.01
CA ILE A 979 7.69 -30.24 0.24
C ILE A 979 7.01 -30.28 -1.12
N CYS A 980 6.04 -31.19 -1.26
CA CYS A 980 5.19 -31.27 -2.44
C CYS A 980 3.74 -31.00 -2.02
N GLN A 981 3.04 -30.11 -2.71
CA GLN A 981 1.69 -29.69 -2.33
C GLN A 981 0.73 -29.72 -3.53
N LEU A 982 -0.39 -30.42 -3.32
CA LEU A 982 -1.53 -30.48 -4.22
C LEU A 982 -2.49 -29.34 -3.91
N ASN A 983 -2.81 -28.53 -4.91
CA ASN A 983 -3.78 -27.46 -4.84
C ASN A 983 -4.92 -27.75 -5.83
N VAL A 984 -6.16 -27.68 -5.36
CA VAL A 984 -7.37 -27.90 -6.17
C VAL A 984 -8.29 -26.69 -5.99
N ILE A 985 -8.62 -26.04 -7.11
CA ILE A 985 -9.51 -24.87 -7.17
C ILE A 985 -10.75 -25.30 -7.96
N TYR A 986 -11.93 -24.99 -7.46
CA TYR A 986 -13.20 -25.35 -8.10
C TYR A 986 -14.33 -24.43 -7.64
N ASN A 987 -15.37 -24.29 -8.46
CA ASN A 987 -16.57 -23.55 -8.07
C ASN A 987 -17.71 -24.49 -7.70
N VAL A 988 -18.55 -24.05 -6.77
CA VAL A 988 -19.67 -24.83 -6.25
C VAL A 988 -20.96 -24.04 -6.42
N LYS A 989 -22.03 -24.69 -6.91
CA LYS A 989 -23.36 -24.07 -6.98
C LYS A 989 -23.94 -23.97 -5.57
N ASP A 990 -24.36 -22.76 -5.18
CA ASP A 990 -25.02 -22.54 -3.89
C ASP A 990 -26.37 -23.28 -3.92
N SER A 991 -26.50 -24.31 -3.09
CA SER A 991 -27.74 -25.07 -3.00
C SER A 991 -28.57 -24.47 -1.87
N GLU A 992 -29.73 -23.90 -2.20
CA GLU A 992 -30.76 -23.50 -1.23
C GLU A 992 -31.14 -24.63 -0.23
N PHE A 993 -30.75 -25.87 -0.52
CA PHE A 993 -30.86 -27.03 0.38
C PHE A 993 -30.11 -26.88 1.71
N SER A 994 -29.13 -25.96 1.82
CA SER A 994 -28.48 -25.61 3.09
C SER A 994 -29.41 -24.86 4.06
N ARG A 995 -30.49 -24.23 3.58
CA ARG A 995 -31.48 -23.55 4.45
C ARG A 995 -32.38 -24.53 5.23
N ARG A 996 -32.58 -25.76 4.73
CA ARG A 996 -33.56 -26.72 5.31
C ARG A 996 -32.98 -27.89 6.09
N ARG A 997 -31.69 -28.20 5.95
CA ARG A 997 -30.99 -29.14 6.84
C ARG A 997 -30.15 -28.36 7.85
N ARG A 998 -30.81 -27.68 8.79
CA ARG A 998 -30.16 -27.29 10.05
C ARG A 998 -29.89 -28.58 10.85
N SER A 999 -28.83 -29.31 10.51
CA SER A 999 -28.28 -30.26 11.46
C SER A 999 -27.68 -29.46 12.62
N ILE A 1000 -27.82 -29.97 13.83
CA ILE A 1000 -27.36 -29.34 15.08
C ILE A 1000 -25.81 -29.19 15.12
N GLN A 1001 -25.09 -29.63 14.08
CA GLN A 1001 -23.63 -29.74 14.06
C GLN A 1001 -22.87 -28.61 13.34
N ASN A 1002 -23.48 -27.81 12.47
CA ASN A 1002 -22.79 -26.74 11.73
C ASN A 1002 -23.43 -25.36 11.99
N GLN A 1003 -23.07 -24.71 13.11
CA GLN A 1003 -23.45 -23.30 13.35
C GLN A 1003 -22.45 -22.37 12.64
N GLU A 1004 -22.94 -21.49 11.77
CA GLU A 1004 -22.16 -20.39 11.21
C GLU A 1004 -21.81 -19.39 12.35
N ALA A 1005 -20.63 -18.76 12.26
CA ALA A 1005 -20.18 -17.81 13.28
C ALA A 1005 -20.84 -16.42 13.15
N PHE A 1006 -21.29 -16.08 11.94
CA PHE A 1006 -22.00 -14.84 11.64
C PHE A 1006 -23.40 -15.17 11.13
N ASP A 1007 -24.38 -14.37 11.55
CA ASP A 1007 -25.65 -14.26 10.84
C ASP A 1007 -25.43 -13.22 9.74
N LEU A 1008 -25.78 -13.58 8.50
CA LEU A 1008 -25.65 -12.72 7.33
C LEU A 1008 -26.96 -12.74 6.56
N ASP A 1009 -27.52 -11.55 6.39
CA ASP A 1009 -28.74 -11.28 5.64
C ASP A 1009 -28.45 -10.25 4.54
N VAL A 1010 -28.97 -10.51 3.35
CA VAL A 1010 -28.74 -9.67 2.16
C VAL A 1010 -30.10 -9.39 1.53
N ASP A 1011 -30.56 -8.15 1.68
CA ASP A 1011 -31.77 -7.67 1.04
C ASP A 1011 -31.46 -6.80 -0.17
N VAL A 1012 -32.18 -7.05 -1.26
CA VAL A 1012 -31.97 -6.42 -2.56
C VAL A 1012 -33.16 -5.48 -2.80
N LYS A 1013 -32.89 -4.17 -2.70
CA LYS A 1013 -33.87 -3.10 -2.96
C LYS A 1013 -33.67 -2.61 -4.39
N ASP A 1014 -34.46 -3.15 -5.31
CA ASP A 1014 -34.51 -2.72 -6.69
C ASP A 1014 -35.89 -2.21 -7.10
N ASN A 1015 -35.91 -1.44 -8.19
CA ASN A 1015 -37.13 -0.91 -8.78
C ASN A 1015 -37.27 -1.43 -10.21
N LYS A 1016 -38.44 -2.00 -10.54
CA LYS A 1016 -38.71 -2.47 -11.92
C LYS A 1016 -38.72 -1.33 -12.94
N ASP A 1017 -39.05 -0.12 -12.50
CA ASP A 1017 -39.06 1.07 -13.35
C ASP A 1017 -37.65 1.69 -13.51
N ASP A 1018 -36.67 1.26 -12.72
CA ASP A 1018 -35.28 1.73 -12.76
C ASP A 1018 -34.30 0.55 -12.66
N VAL A 1019 -34.11 -0.13 -13.79
CA VAL A 1019 -33.22 -1.31 -13.91
C VAL A 1019 -31.72 -0.98 -13.84
N ASN A 1020 -31.37 0.31 -13.80
CA ASN A 1020 -29.99 0.79 -13.80
C ASN A 1020 -29.44 1.05 -12.39
N HIS A 1021 -30.31 1.15 -11.38
CA HIS A 1021 -29.92 1.36 -9.99
C HIS A 1021 -30.35 0.18 -9.13
N LEU A 1022 -29.45 -0.24 -8.26
CA LEU A 1022 -29.68 -1.30 -7.30
C LEU A 1022 -29.14 -0.84 -5.95
N ASN A 1023 -29.88 -1.03 -4.86
CA ASN A 1023 -29.35 -0.82 -3.51
C ASN A 1023 -29.35 -2.14 -2.74
N LEU A 1024 -28.16 -2.56 -2.30
CA LEU A 1024 -27.98 -3.77 -1.49
C LEU A 1024 -27.94 -3.38 -0.02
N ASN A 1025 -28.87 -3.89 0.78
CA ASN A 1025 -28.86 -3.75 2.22
C ASN A 1025 -28.29 -5.04 2.82
N VAL A 1026 -27.05 -4.97 3.30
CA VAL A 1026 -26.35 -6.12 3.88
C VAL A 1026 -26.32 -5.96 5.39
N CYS A 1027 -26.94 -6.90 6.10
CA CYS A 1027 -26.99 -6.92 7.55
C CYS A 1027 -26.26 -8.12 8.12
N THR A 1028 -25.51 -7.92 9.20
CA THR A 1028 -24.77 -8.98 9.87
C THR A 1028 -24.72 -8.79 11.38
N ARG A 1029 -24.60 -9.90 12.11
CA ARG A 1029 -24.30 -9.93 13.55
C ARG A 1029 -23.46 -11.16 13.86
N PHE A 1030 -22.70 -11.09 14.93
CA PHE A 1030 -21.88 -12.20 15.41
C PHE A 1030 -22.68 -13.08 16.37
N LEU A 1031 -22.59 -14.41 16.22
CA LEU A 1031 -23.36 -15.39 16.99
C LEU A 1031 -22.58 -16.00 18.17
N GLY A 1032 -21.33 -15.59 18.38
CA GLY A 1032 -20.50 -16.02 19.50
C GLY A 1032 -20.78 -15.25 20.80
N PRO A 1033 -20.27 -15.74 21.95
CA PRO A 1033 -20.56 -15.18 23.28
C PRO A 1033 -19.88 -13.82 23.58
N ALA A 1034 -19.05 -13.31 22.67
CA ALA A 1034 -18.33 -12.04 22.77
C ALA A 1034 -18.32 -11.37 21.38
N ARG A 1035 -17.90 -10.11 21.26
CA ARG A 1035 -17.73 -9.44 19.95
C ARG A 1035 -16.68 -10.19 19.10
N SER A 1036 -16.82 -10.17 17.77
CA SER A 1036 -15.78 -10.64 16.86
C SER A 1036 -14.52 -9.77 16.94
N GLY A 1037 -13.39 -10.28 16.44
CA GLY A 1037 -12.29 -9.43 16.00
C GLY A 1037 -12.67 -8.60 14.77
N MET A 1038 -11.68 -8.08 14.05
CA MET A 1038 -11.93 -7.40 12.77
C MET A 1038 -12.62 -8.37 11.81
N ALA A 1039 -13.71 -7.93 11.18
CA ALA A 1039 -14.41 -8.70 10.17
C ALA A 1039 -14.23 -8.07 8.80
N LEU A 1040 -14.00 -8.88 7.79
CA LEU A 1040 -13.96 -8.47 6.40
C LEU A 1040 -15.28 -8.87 5.74
N MET A 1041 -16.01 -7.88 5.23
CA MET A 1041 -17.20 -8.11 4.41
C MET A 1041 -16.81 -7.92 2.95
N GLU A 1042 -16.85 -9.01 2.18
CA GLU A 1042 -16.55 -9.01 0.77
C GLU A 1042 -17.85 -9.12 -0.03
N VAL A 1043 -18.08 -8.16 -0.91
CA VAL A 1043 -19.29 -8.05 -1.73
C VAL A 1043 -18.87 -8.20 -3.18
N ASN A 1044 -19.15 -9.35 -3.78
CA ASN A 1044 -19.04 -9.52 -5.22
C ASN A 1044 -20.24 -8.81 -5.87
N LEU A 1045 -19.97 -7.92 -6.82
CA LEU A 1045 -21.00 -7.17 -7.54
C LEU A 1045 -21.53 -8.01 -8.71
N LEU A 1046 -22.80 -7.80 -9.08
CA LEU A 1046 -23.35 -8.37 -10.31
C LEU A 1046 -22.58 -7.85 -11.53
N SER A 1047 -22.40 -8.69 -12.54
CA SER A 1047 -21.73 -8.31 -13.78
C SER A 1047 -22.34 -7.04 -14.39
N GLY A 1048 -21.49 -6.07 -14.69
CA GLY A 1048 -21.87 -4.77 -15.25
C GLY A 1048 -22.31 -3.70 -14.24
N PHE A 1049 -22.38 -4.03 -12.94
CA PHE A 1049 -22.61 -3.06 -11.87
C PHE A 1049 -21.31 -2.57 -11.24
N THR A 1050 -21.31 -1.31 -10.79
CA THR A 1050 -20.22 -0.68 -10.07
C THR A 1050 -20.76 0.14 -8.90
N VAL A 1051 -19.96 0.33 -7.85
CA VAL A 1051 -20.31 1.16 -6.70
C VAL A 1051 -19.51 2.46 -6.79
N PRO A 1052 -20.14 3.65 -6.71
CA PRO A 1052 -19.42 4.91 -6.66
C PRO A 1052 -18.43 4.94 -5.48
N SER A 1053 -17.23 5.49 -5.67
CA SER A 1053 -16.16 5.47 -4.65
C SER A 1053 -16.56 6.11 -3.31
N ASP A 1054 -17.48 7.07 -3.34
CA ASP A 1054 -17.87 7.85 -2.15
C ASP A 1054 -19.19 7.35 -1.53
N ALA A 1055 -19.76 6.26 -2.04
CA ALA A 1055 -21.13 5.87 -1.70
C ALA A 1055 -21.27 5.27 -0.29
N ILE A 1056 -20.19 4.70 0.25
CA ILE A 1056 -20.18 4.08 1.58
C ILE A 1056 -19.33 4.94 2.52
N PRO A 1057 -19.95 5.68 3.46
CA PRO A 1057 -19.22 6.48 4.41
C PRO A 1057 -18.51 5.61 5.46
N LEU A 1058 -17.31 6.03 5.85
CA LEU A 1058 -16.63 5.46 7.01
C LEU A 1058 -17.43 5.75 8.29
N SER A 1059 -17.41 4.81 9.23
CA SER A 1059 -18.14 4.90 10.50
C SER A 1059 -17.30 4.33 11.65
N GLU A 1060 -17.86 4.28 12.86
CA GLU A 1060 -17.21 3.57 13.97
C GLU A 1060 -16.94 2.10 13.63
N THR A 1061 -17.86 1.46 12.90
CA THR A 1061 -17.74 0.05 12.51
C THR A 1061 -16.95 -0.11 11.20
N VAL A 1062 -17.26 0.66 10.14
CA VAL A 1062 -16.59 0.57 8.82
C VAL A 1062 -15.34 1.45 8.82
N LYS A 1063 -14.16 0.84 8.86
CA LYS A 1063 -12.87 1.55 8.95
C LYS A 1063 -12.23 1.83 7.59
N LYS A 1064 -12.43 0.94 6.61
CA LYS A 1064 -11.89 1.09 5.26
C LYS A 1064 -12.85 0.46 4.24
N VAL A 1065 -12.93 1.06 3.07
CA VAL A 1065 -13.62 0.52 1.89
C VAL A 1065 -12.61 0.44 0.77
N GLU A 1066 -12.52 -0.71 0.11
CA GLU A 1066 -11.59 -0.95 -0.99
C GLU A 1066 -12.35 -1.52 -2.19
N HIS A 1067 -12.07 -0.97 -3.37
CA HIS A 1067 -12.70 -1.34 -4.62
C HIS A 1067 -11.72 -2.18 -5.43
N ASP A 1068 -12.11 -3.40 -5.77
CA ASP A 1068 -11.31 -4.33 -6.56
C ASP A 1068 -12.16 -4.86 -7.70
N HIS A 1069 -11.84 -4.56 -8.95
CA HIS A 1069 -12.56 -4.93 -10.19
C HIS A 1069 -13.74 -5.95 -10.06
N GLY A 1070 -14.96 -5.44 -9.79
CA GLY A 1070 -16.18 -6.24 -9.65
C GLY A 1070 -16.45 -6.82 -8.25
N LYS A 1071 -15.65 -6.43 -7.27
CA LYS A 1071 -15.67 -6.79 -5.85
C LYS A 1071 -15.49 -5.53 -4.99
N LEU A 1072 -16.08 -5.53 -3.81
CA LEU A 1072 -16.00 -4.46 -2.84
C LEU A 1072 -15.67 -5.07 -1.47
N ASN A 1073 -14.62 -4.57 -0.84
CA ASN A 1073 -14.12 -5.06 0.45
C ASN A 1073 -14.36 -3.99 1.53
N LEU A 1074 -15.15 -4.33 2.55
CA LEU A 1074 -15.40 -3.47 3.70
C LEU A 1074 -14.73 -4.05 4.94
N TYR A 1075 -13.85 -3.25 5.55
CA TYR A 1075 -13.13 -3.63 6.77
C TYR A 1075 -13.90 -3.12 7.98
N LEU A 1076 -14.41 -4.06 8.79
CA LEU A 1076 -15.23 -3.79 9.97
C LEU A 1076 -14.38 -3.98 11.24
N ASP A 1077 -14.33 -2.99 12.13
CA ASP A 1077 -13.55 -3.05 13.38
C ASP A 1077 -13.92 -4.24 14.27
N SER A 1078 -15.22 -4.40 14.56
CA SER A 1078 -15.75 -5.57 15.26
C SER A 1078 -17.26 -5.67 15.05
N VAL A 1079 -17.76 -6.89 14.95
CA VAL A 1079 -19.20 -7.20 14.87
C VAL A 1079 -19.64 -7.81 16.19
N ASN A 1080 -20.73 -7.30 16.74
CA ASN A 1080 -21.31 -7.72 18.01
C ASN A 1080 -22.61 -8.51 17.78
N GLU A 1081 -23.30 -8.88 18.86
CA GLU A 1081 -24.61 -9.54 18.77
C GLU A 1081 -25.70 -8.63 18.17
N THR A 1082 -25.51 -7.30 18.23
CA THR A 1082 -26.41 -6.33 17.62
C THR A 1082 -26.22 -6.32 16.10
N GLN A 1083 -27.32 -6.28 15.37
CA GLN A 1083 -27.30 -6.26 13.91
C GLN A 1083 -26.70 -4.95 13.39
N PHE A 1084 -25.61 -5.08 12.63
CA PHE A 1084 -25.00 -4.01 11.85
C PHE A 1084 -25.46 -4.13 10.40
N CYS A 1085 -25.89 -3.03 9.78
CA CYS A 1085 -26.33 -3.02 8.39
C CYS A 1085 -25.61 -1.92 7.60
N VAL A 1086 -25.30 -2.22 6.34
CA VAL A 1086 -24.73 -1.27 5.39
C VAL A 1086 -25.58 -1.26 4.11
N ASP A 1087 -25.89 -0.06 3.61
CA ASP A 1087 -26.51 0.13 2.30
C ASP A 1087 -25.41 0.39 1.25
N ILE A 1088 -25.43 -0.40 0.19
CA ILE A 1088 -24.45 -0.39 -0.88
C ILE A 1088 -25.19 -0.07 -2.19
N PRO A 1089 -25.15 1.19 -2.64
CA PRO A 1089 -25.78 1.59 -3.90
C PRO A 1089 -24.87 1.23 -5.08
N ALA A 1090 -25.38 0.39 -5.98
CA ALA A 1090 -24.71 -0.03 -7.20
C ALA A 1090 -25.43 0.54 -8.44
N VAL A 1091 -24.63 0.96 -9.42
CA VAL A 1091 -25.09 1.53 -10.69
C VAL A 1091 -24.62 0.65 -11.83
N ARG A 1092 -25.53 0.36 -12.76
CA ARG A 1092 -25.25 -0.42 -13.97
C ARG A 1092 -24.50 0.44 -14.99
N ASN A 1093 -23.23 0.13 -15.21
CA ASN A 1093 -22.40 0.75 -16.25
C ASN A 1093 -22.42 -0.05 -17.56
N PHE A 1094 -22.57 -1.37 -17.47
CA PHE A 1094 -22.61 -2.26 -18.63
C PHE A 1094 -23.93 -3.03 -18.68
N LYS A 1095 -24.51 -3.14 -19.88
CA LYS A 1095 -25.77 -3.86 -20.09
C LYS A 1095 -25.51 -5.37 -20.14
N VAL A 1096 -25.77 -6.02 -19.02
CA VAL A 1096 -25.71 -7.49 -18.87
C VAL A 1096 -27.11 -7.99 -18.48
N SER A 1097 -27.65 -8.93 -19.27
CA SER A 1097 -28.87 -9.68 -18.98
C SER A 1097 -28.53 -11.11 -18.57
N ASN A 1098 -29.56 -11.83 -18.08
CA ASN A 1098 -29.41 -13.19 -17.53
C ASN A 1098 -28.29 -13.31 -16.48
N THR A 1099 -28.15 -12.28 -15.64
CA THR A 1099 -27.10 -12.19 -14.62
C THR A 1099 -27.16 -13.38 -13.67
N GLN A 1100 -26.01 -14.01 -13.45
CA GLN A 1100 -25.86 -15.07 -12.46
C GLN A 1100 -25.84 -14.48 -11.05
N ASP A 1101 -26.05 -15.34 -10.05
CA ASP A 1101 -26.03 -14.91 -8.65
C ASP A 1101 -24.63 -14.42 -8.26
N ALA A 1102 -24.58 -13.26 -7.63
CA ALA A 1102 -23.37 -12.76 -6.97
C ALA A 1102 -23.41 -13.15 -5.48
N SER A 1103 -22.29 -13.01 -4.77
CA SER A 1103 -22.19 -13.42 -3.37
C SER A 1103 -21.68 -12.30 -2.47
N VAL A 1104 -22.16 -12.31 -1.23
CA VAL A 1104 -21.63 -11.54 -0.11
C VAL A 1104 -21.09 -12.54 0.90
N SER A 1105 -19.84 -12.36 1.30
CA SER A 1105 -19.22 -13.09 2.40
C SER A 1105 -18.88 -12.13 3.53
N ILE A 1106 -19.05 -12.60 4.76
CA ILE A 1106 -18.41 -12.00 5.92
C ILE A 1106 -17.51 -13.04 6.57
N VAL A 1107 -16.27 -12.64 6.85
CA VAL A 1107 -15.24 -13.50 7.40
C VAL A 1107 -14.57 -12.79 8.57
N ASP A 1108 -14.33 -13.51 9.65
CA ASP A 1108 -13.43 -13.05 10.71
C ASP A 1108 -12.01 -12.99 10.12
N TYR A 1109 -11.44 -11.79 10.06
CA TYR A 1109 -10.18 -11.56 9.35
C TYR A 1109 -9.03 -12.39 9.92
N TYR A 1110 -9.10 -12.72 11.21
CA TYR A 1110 -8.06 -13.48 11.91
C TYR A 1110 -8.41 -14.94 12.11
N GLU A 1111 -9.65 -15.34 11.87
CA GLU A 1111 -10.05 -16.75 11.91
C GLU A 1111 -11.00 -17.04 10.73
N PRO A 1112 -10.47 -17.17 9.50
CA PRO A 1112 -11.28 -17.25 8.29
C PRO A 1112 -12.25 -18.44 8.23
N ARG A 1113 -12.10 -19.42 9.12
CA ARG A 1113 -13.05 -20.52 9.30
C ARG A 1113 -14.40 -20.04 9.84
N ARG A 1114 -14.42 -18.92 10.58
CA ARG A 1114 -15.61 -18.20 10.98
C ARG A 1114 -16.04 -17.31 9.82
N GLN A 1115 -16.92 -17.84 8.98
CA GLN A 1115 -17.48 -17.08 7.88
C GLN A 1115 -18.96 -17.41 7.68
N ALA A 1116 -19.66 -16.50 7.01
CA ALA A 1116 -20.97 -16.74 6.44
C ALA A 1116 -20.97 -16.20 5.01
N VAL A 1117 -21.63 -16.92 4.09
CA VAL A 1117 -21.74 -16.53 2.69
C VAL A 1117 -23.21 -16.57 2.29
N ARG A 1118 -23.65 -15.58 1.53
CA ARG A 1118 -25.01 -15.49 0.98
C ARG A 1118 -24.95 -15.08 -0.49
N SER A 1119 -25.70 -15.78 -1.32
CA SER A 1119 -25.91 -15.42 -2.71
C SER A 1119 -27.08 -14.44 -2.85
N TYR A 1120 -27.00 -13.51 -3.80
CA TYR A 1120 -28.05 -12.55 -4.12
C TYR A 1120 -28.11 -12.28 -5.62
N ASN A 1121 -29.27 -11.82 -6.09
CA ASN A 1121 -29.49 -11.42 -7.48
C ASN A 1121 -30.56 -10.32 -7.54
N SER A 1122 -30.60 -9.55 -8.61
CA SER A 1122 -31.65 -8.54 -8.84
C SER A 1122 -32.95 -9.20 -9.31
N LYS A 1123 -34.07 -8.72 -8.75
CA LYS A 1123 -35.44 -9.04 -9.18
C LYS A 1123 -35.82 -8.25 -10.43
N ALA A 1124 -35.25 -7.05 -10.62
CA ALA A 1124 -35.38 -6.22 -11.82
C ALA A 1124 -34.36 -6.64 -12.91
N LYS A 1125 -34.58 -7.81 -13.51
CA LYS A 1125 -33.69 -8.36 -14.54
C LYS A 1125 -33.88 -7.63 -15.87
N LEU A 1126 -32.77 -7.32 -16.53
CA LEU A 1126 -32.77 -6.93 -17.94
C LEU A 1126 -33.20 -8.15 -18.76
N SER A 1127 -34.13 -7.98 -19.70
CA SER A 1127 -34.45 -9.03 -20.64
C SER A 1127 -33.39 -9.09 -21.75
N SER A 1128 -33.23 -10.24 -22.39
CA SER A 1128 -32.38 -10.36 -23.58
C SER A 1128 -32.83 -9.43 -24.72
N CYS A 1129 -34.11 -9.05 -24.74
CA CYS A 1129 -34.67 -8.08 -25.69
C CYS A 1129 -34.17 -6.65 -25.46
N ASP A 1130 -33.96 -6.26 -24.20
CA ASP A 1130 -33.48 -4.93 -23.83
C ASP A 1130 -32.02 -4.68 -24.25
N LEU A 1131 -31.25 -5.75 -24.50
CA LEU A 1131 -29.90 -5.67 -25.04
C LEU A 1131 -29.87 -5.25 -26.53
N CYS A 1132 -30.96 -5.47 -27.26
CA CYS A 1132 -31.03 -5.27 -28.71
C CYS A 1132 -31.49 -3.85 -29.13
N GLY A 1133 -32.03 -3.05 -28.19
CA GLY A 1133 -32.67 -1.76 -28.50
C GLY A 1133 -33.93 -1.89 -29.38
N ASP A 1134 -34.45 -0.79 -29.92
CA ASP A 1134 -35.61 -0.74 -30.85
C ASP A 1134 -35.33 -1.41 -32.23
N VAL A 1135 -34.25 -2.18 -32.36
CA VAL A 1135 -33.84 -2.82 -33.61
C VAL A 1135 -34.67 -4.08 -33.83
N HIS A 1136 -35.52 -4.07 -34.85
CA HIS A 1136 -36.31 -5.21 -35.31
C HIS A 1136 -35.38 -6.37 -35.76
N GLY A 1137 -35.00 -7.28 -34.84
CA GLY A 1137 -34.13 -8.40 -35.18
C GLY A 1137 -33.68 -9.35 -34.07
N CYS A 1138 -34.24 -9.25 -32.84
CA CYS A 1138 -34.03 -10.27 -31.82
C CYS A 1138 -35.17 -11.30 -31.90
N GLY A 1139 -34.91 -12.44 -32.54
CA GLY A 1139 -35.89 -13.50 -32.85
C GLY A 1139 -36.50 -14.24 -31.66
N HIS A 1140 -36.42 -13.70 -30.45
CA HIS A 1140 -37.06 -14.23 -29.24
C HIS A 1140 -37.99 -13.24 -28.54
N CYS A 1141 -38.29 -12.09 -29.13
CA CYS A 1141 -39.14 -11.07 -28.53
C CYS A 1141 -40.53 -11.05 -29.18
N GLU A 1142 -41.26 -12.18 -29.12
CA GLU A 1142 -42.72 -12.14 -29.21
C GLU A 1142 -43.28 -11.96 -27.80
N ASN A 1143 -43.89 -10.79 -27.57
CA ASN A 1143 -44.60 -10.49 -26.34
C ASN A 1143 -45.81 -11.42 -26.16
N GLY A 1144 -45.74 -12.28 -25.16
CA GLY A 1144 -46.89 -12.69 -24.34
C GLY A 1144 -47.70 -13.90 -24.81
N ALA A 1145 -47.34 -15.09 -24.32
CA ALA A 1145 -48.31 -16.05 -23.76
C ALA A 1145 -47.57 -17.17 -23.01
N SER A 1146 -47.71 -17.19 -21.68
CA SER A 1146 -47.71 -18.38 -20.81
C SER A 1146 -47.32 -19.72 -21.45
N ALA A 1147 -46.05 -20.11 -21.31
CA ALA A 1147 -45.65 -21.52 -21.32
C ALA A 1147 -45.74 -22.11 -19.89
N SER A 1148 -46.82 -21.79 -19.19
CA SER A 1148 -47.38 -22.72 -18.21
C SER A 1148 -48.36 -23.59 -18.97
N LEU A 1149 -47.92 -24.78 -19.39
CA LEU A 1149 -48.87 -25.87 -19.58
C LEU A 1149 -49.56 -26.08 -18.22
N PRO A 1150 -50.86 -25.76 -18.05
CA PRO A 1150 -51.56 -26.34 -16.93
C PRO A 1150 -51.63 -27.82 -17.28
N HIS A 1151 -51.03 -28.67 -16.46
CA HIS A 1151 -51.41 -30.07 -16.44
C HIS A 1151 -52.93 -30.10 -16.24
N SER A 1152 -53.65 -30.30 -17.34
CA SER A 1152 -55.07 -30.54 -17.34
C SER A 1152 -55.28 -31.83 -16.57
N SER A 1153 -55.87 -31.67 -15.39
CA SER A 1153 -56.33 -32.71 -14.47
C SER A 1153 -57.51 -33.53 -15.03
N VAL A 1154 -57.60 -33.66 -16.36
CA VAL A 1154 -58.64 -34.43 -17.07
C VAL A 1154 -58.10 -35.80 -17.55
N ILE A 1155 -56.77 -36.00 -17.60
CA ILE A 1155 -56.17 -37.31 -17.95
C ILE A 1155 -56.05 -38.22 -16.72
N PHE A 1156 -55.99 -37.67 -15.50
CA PHE A 1156 -55.98 -38.46 -14.26
C PHE A 1156 -57.34 -39.08 -13.92
N VAL A 1157 -58.46 -38.46 -14.36
CA VAL A 1157 -59.81 -39.01 -14.16
C VAL A 1157 -60.13 -40.12 -15.18
N PHE A 1158 -59.59 -40.05 -16.39
CA PHE A 1158 -59.73 -41.13 -17.38
C PHE A 1158 -58.83 -42.34 -17.08
N CYS A 1159 -57.64 -42.15 -16.50
CA CYS A 1159 -56.79 -43.25 -16.03
C CYS A 1159 -57.35 -43.96 -14.78
N PHE A 1160 -58.02 -43.23 -13.87
CA PHE A 1160 -58.65 -43.84 -12.69
C PHE A 1160 -59.92 -44.65 -13.04
N MET A 1161 -60.70 -44.21 -14.04
CA MET A 1161 -61.89 -44.95 -14.51
C MET A 1161 -61.54 -46.20 -15.35
N LEU A 1162 -60.39 -46.22 -16.02
CA LEU A 1162 -59.86 -47.41 -16.72
C LEU A 1162 -59.18 -48.41 -15.77
N LEU A 1163 -58.59 -47.94 -14.66
CA LEU A 1163 -58.06 -48.82 -13.61
C LEU A 1163 -59.18 -49.43 -12.73
N PHE A 1164 -60.29 -48.71 -12.51
CA PHE A 1164 -61.46 -49.27 -11.82
C PHE A 1164 -62.27 -50.26 -12.69
N SER A 1165 -62.21 -50.15 -14.02
CA SER A 1165 -62.87 -51.13 -14.92
C SER A 1165 -62.03 -52.39 -15.16
N LEU A 1166 -60.70 -52.33 -15.02
CA LEU A 1166 -59.84 -53.53 -15.07
C LEU A 1166 -59.82 -54.35 -13.77
N GLN A 1167 -60.23 -53.78 -12.63
CA GLN A 1167 -60.30 -54.51 -11.35
C GLN A 1167 -61.60 -55.31 -11.15
N HIS A 1168 -62.47 -55.38 -12.18
CA HIS A 1168 -63.63 -56.27 -12.18
C HIS A 1168 -63.57 -57.42 -13.20
N TRP A 1169 -62.43 -57.62 -13.88
CA TRP A 1169 -62.21 -58.77 -14.77
C TRP A 1169 -60.79 -59.37 -14.65
N LEU A 1170 -60.30 -59.55 -13.41
CA LEU A 1170 -59.29 -60.55 -13.04
C LEU A 1170 -59.37 -60.88 -11.54
#